data_AF-A0A381X9E3-F1
#
_entry.id   AF-A0A381X9E3-F1
#
_cell.length_a   1.000
_cell.length_b   1.000
_cell.length_c   1.000
_cell.angle_alpha   90.00
_cell.angle_beta   90.00
_cell.angle_gamma   90.00
#
_symmetry.space_group_name_H-M   'P 1'
#
loop_
_entity.id
_entity.type
_entity.pdbx_description
1 polymer ?
#
loop_
_entity_poly.entity_id
_entity_poly.type
_entity_poly.pdbx_seq_one_letter_code
_entity_poly.pdbx_strand_id
1 'polypeptide(L)'
;MQWFMPAVLAGLVVACGTESAGAAPLGTTGLAARYSYAGDGQLPGSVVKAFTIALGQVEEDGDTPRQWLRLSAEKTNGESFRVWALGSAYPPRTETAARKTVSRYLLQVGSGQPLEYRNRFTGVAVLPNLGAWEHLFPRQTTDAVEGMFPAQTRYLGHRYRRQAAAATGDVFSPPEAKVIELLPDLLIGVPHATKQKDQTRRFDMSDYELVPLTQSDYEVMLESGMTCLYVKPEMADWAKTRDVFYWGIGGKNLSYPECLYRSNYLGPALFLDEPAVVTRDHRIRPRLRTDPAYRKAITPQFALEEFREHFHKSKTEGSPTALLRGLSERPDVDTGGMHFLQRNIYSWETMVSTAGYQLSEGGAAPPASMVWEPPGRVGTRRSLPEMNMTYGCQIPVDSPKNFISIIYGFLRGASRATNRDWGMSIYGAVDQADTFWFQTHAHDLGARLFFFWDSYQLACVPFNECLALARNLRAHAESHPHRDVARLKRAAEVLILLPPGYNLGHVHMGKGSLWGVGELNLERRNREGVKYRVVMGNFFTEIERCLRLGVAFDLLWDLDDFQHAGYREVVRIREDGRVEVRAGEQKVVFGKARMPVRPGGTPPRLAVAVSPANTPAPLKLTARATITEGDAAIYYTLGANPKGAYRNVMAAWELYGPEDEDYQFLRWESEAARIHRGDNATTVEIEFKVETHGHYRLRTATVDMAGRIAEVWNEFDVKAGSAR
;
A
#
# COMPACT_ATOMS: atom_id res chain seq x y z
N MET A 1 35.61 -15.55 72.45
CA MET A 1 35.09 -14.37 71.72
C MET A 1 34.69 -14.87 70.34
N GLN A 2 33.43 -15.27 70.21
CA GLN A 2 32.86 -16.00 69.07
C GLN A 2 32.43 -15.02 67.99
N TRP A 3 32.86 -15.23 66.75
CA TRP A 3 32.20 -14.71 65.55
C TRP A 3 32.00 -15.87 64.57
N PHE A 4 30.75 -16.01 64.15
CA PHE A 4 30.15 -17.11 63.40
C PHE A 4 30.64 -17.18 61.94
N MET A 5 30.97 -18.39 61.49
CA MET A 5 30.90 -18.79 60.07
C MET A 5 29.46 -19.20 59.72
N PRO A 6 28.91 -18.82 58.56
CA PRO A 6 27.68 -19.42 58.07
C PRO A 6 27.97 -20.69 57.25
N ALA A 7 27.21 -21.73 57.56
CA ALA A 7 27.20 -23.04 56.93
C ALA A 7 26.66 -22.99 55.48
N VAL A 8 27.26 -23.81 54.63
CA VAL A 8 26.77 -24.13 53.28
C VAL A 8 25.64 -25.14 53.41
N LEU A 9 24.41 -24.75 53.07
CA LEU A 9 23.30 -25.68 52.84
C LEU A 9 23.29 -26.07 51.35
N ALA A 10 23.59 -27.34 51.07
CA ALA A 10 23.34 -27.96 49.78
C ALA A 10 21.84 -28.28 49.66
N GLY A 11 21.12 -27.51 48.85
CA GLY A 11 19.74 -27.79 48.46
C GLY A 11 19.71 -28.58 47.15
N LEU A 12 19.27 -29.84 47.23
CA LEU A 12 18.87 -30.64 46.07
C LEU A 12 17.66 -29.96 45.41
N VAL A 13 17.84 -29.35 44.24
CA VAL A 13 16.73 -28.96 43.37
C VAL A 13 16.40 -30.16 42.50
N VAL A 14 15.35 -30.90 42.87
CA VAL A 14 14.68 -31.83 41.96
C VAL A 14 14.02 -30.97 40.89
N ALA A 15 14.66 -30.88 39.73
CA ALA A 15 14.04 -30.33 38.54
C ALA A 15 12.95 -31.31 38.07
N CYS A 16 11.72 -31.14 38.59
CA CYS A 16 10.54 -31.66 37.91
C CYS A 16 10.40 -30.87 36.61
N GLY A 17 10.99 -31.41 35.53
CA GLY A 17 10.70 -30.96 34.17
C GLY A 17 9.20 -31.09 33.96
N THR A 18 8.50 -29.96 33.86
CA THR A 18 7.18 -29.94 33.24
C THR A 18 7.42 -30.15 31.75
N GLU A 19 7.36 -31.40 31.30
CA GLU A 19 7.08 -31.70 29.89
C GLU A 19 5.85 -30.88 29.51
N SER A 20 5.98 -30.01 28.50
CA SER A 20 4.80 -29.36 27.93
C SER A 20 3.91 -30.47 27.38
N ALA A 21 2.69 -30.60 27.89
CA ALA A 21 1.71 -31.52 27.34
C ALA A 21 1.57 -31.23 25.84
N GLY A 22 2.06 -32.15 25.00
CA GLY A 22 1.89 -32.07 23.56
C GLY A 22 0.40 -31.92 23.22
N ALA A 23 0.08 -31.15 22.19
CA ALA A 23 -1.31 -31.00 21.76
C ALA A 23 -1.90 -32.38 21.47
N ALA A 24 -3.01 -32.75 22.10
CA ALA A 24 -3.66 -34.03 21.83
C ALA A 24 -4.35 -34.02 20.45
N PRO A 25 -4.51 -35.19 19.78
CA PRO A 25 -5.34 -35.31 18.59
C PRO A 25 -6.75 -34.72 18.81
N LEU A 26 -7.38 -34.22 17.73
CA LEU A 26 -8.71 -33.62 17.76
C LEU A 26 -9.78 -34.56 18.36
N GLY A 27 -9.61 -35.86 18.11
CA GLY A 27 -10.36 -36.93 18.76
C GLY A 27 -10.08 -38.28 18.13
N THR A 28 -10.97 -39.24 18.37
CA THR A 28 -10.81 -40.62 17.88
C THR A 28 -10.72 -40.68 16.35
N THR A 29 -9.66 -41.29 15.84
CA THR A 29 -9.47 -41.58 14.41
C THR A 29 -10.66 -42.36 13.85
N GLY A 30 -11.15 -41.98 12.67
CA GLY A 30 -12.31 -42.58 12.01
C GLY A 30 -13.66 -42.03 12.49
N LEU A 31 -13.70 -41.22 13.55
CA LEU A 31 -14.94 -40.65 14.06
C LEU A 31 -15.53 -39.65 13.06
N ALA A 32 -16.82 -39.81 12.74
CA ALA A 32 -17.52 -38.97 11.77
C ALA A 32 -18.95 -38.64 12.20
N ALA A 33 -19.44 -37.47 11.78
CA ALA A 33 -20.82 -37.05 11.97
C ALA A 33 -21.38 -36.42 10.68
N ARG A 34 -22.60 -36.84 10.31
CA ARG A 34 -23.36 -36.30 9.18
C ARG A 34 -24.41 -35.31 9.66
N TYR A 35 -24.54 -34.22 8.93
CA TYR A 35 -25.45 -33.11 9.18
C TYR A 35 -26.31 -32.87 7.95
N SER A 36 -27.57 -32.52 8.16
CA SER A 36 -28.49 -32.06 7.10
C SER A 36 -29.05 -30.70 7.44
N TYR A 37 -29.41 -29.96 6.39
CA TYR A 37 -30.04 -28.66 6.51
C TYR A 37 -31.28 -28.74 7.44
N ALA A 38 -31.41 -27.75 8.32
CA ALA A 38 -32.41 -27.75 9.38
C ALA A 38 -33.56 -26.75 9.15
N GLY A 39 -33.62 -26.10 7.98
CA GLY A 39 -34.70 -25.17 7.63
C GLY A 39 -35.83 -25.84 6.84
N ASP A 40 -37.00 -25.19 6.83
CA ASP A 40 -38.26 -25.76 6.31
C ASP A 40 -38.56 -25.36 4.85
N GLY A 41 -37.61 -24.71 4.15
CA GLY A 41 -37.77 -24.22 2.78
C GLY A 41 -36.97 -25.01 1.73
N GLN A 42 -37.37 -24.89 0.46
CA GLN A 42 -36.55 -25.39 -0.66
C GLN A 42 -35.24 -24.60 -0.73
N LEU A 43 -34.12 -25.31 -0.69
CA LEU A 43 -32.80 -24.73 -0.87
C LEU A 43 -32.50 -24.48 -2.35
N PRO A 44 -31.91 -23.33 -2.70
CA PRO A 44 -31.36 -23.12 -4.04
C PRO A 44 -30.28 -24.15 -4.42
N GLY A 45 -30.06 -24.30 -5.73
CA GLY A 45 -29.24 -25.36 -6.33
C GLY A 45 -27.82 -25.46 -5.77
N SER A 46 -27.14 -24.33 -5.60
CA SER A 46 -25.74 -24.27 -5.14
C SER A 46 -25.57 -24.26 -3.62
N VAL A 47 -26.65 -24.38 -2.85
CA VAL A 47 -26.58 -24.42 -1.38
C VAL A 47 -26.27 -25.84 -0.90
N VAL A 48 -25.44 -25.96 0.13
CA VAL A 48 -25.12 -27.24 0.76
C VAL A 48 -26.35 -27.77 1.50
N LYS A 49 -26.91 -28.91 1.06
CA LYS A 49 -28.05 -29.58 1.72
C LYS A 49 -27.61 -30.52 2.84
N ALA A 50 -26.40 -31.08 2.74
CA ALA A 50 -25.84 -31.99 3.74
C ALA A 50 -24.31 -31.95 3.72
N PHE A 51 -23.69 -32.25 4.86
CA PHE A 51 -22.25 -32.43 4.94
C PHE A 51 -21.86 -33.48 5.98
N THR A 52 -20.64 -33.98 5.88
CA THR A 52 -20.02 -34.86 6.86
C THR A 52 -18.69 -34.25 7.31
N ILE A 53 -18.49 -34.16 8.63
CA ILE A 53 -17.17 -33.94 9.21
C ILE A 53 -16.64 -35.29 9.68
N ALA A 54 -15.38 -35.61 9.34
CA ALA A 54 -14.73 -36.84 9.77
C ALA A 54 -13.28 -36.58 10.19
N LEU A 55 -12.80 -37.37 11.15
CA LEU A 55 -11.41 -37.36 11.62
C LEU A 55 -10.61 -38.51 11.01
N GLY A 56 -9.49 -38.16 10.40
CA GLY A 56 -8.60 -39.11 9.72
C GLY A 56 -7.42 -39.51 10.58
N GLN A 57 -6.40 -40.05 9.92
CA GLN A 57 -5.13 -40.42 10.53
C GLN A 57 -4.47 -39.24 11.24
N VAL A 58 -3.74 -39.59 12.32
CA VAL A 58 -2.82 -38.69 13.00
C VAL A 58 -1.47 -38.83 12.32
N GLU A 59 -0.82 -37.71 12.02
CA GLU A 59 0.54 -37.61 11.51
C GLU A 59 1.40 -36.88 12.54
N GLU A 60 2.63 -37.35 12.73
CA GLU A 60 3.64 -36.62 13.50
C GLU A 60 4.26 -35.53 12.62
N ASP A 61 4.18 -34.28 13.06
CA ASP A 61 4.84 -33.12 12.42
C ASP A 61 5.80 -32.49 13.43
N GLY A 62 7.05 -32.95 13.42
CA GLY A 62 8.00 -32.69 14.50
C GLY A 62 7.54 -33.35 15.81
N ASP A 63 7.51 -32.58 16.90
CA ASP A 63 7.06 -33.04 18.22
C ASP A 63 5.55 -32.79 18.48
N THR A 64 4.80 -32.33 17.47
CA THR A 64 3.37 -32.03 17.62
C THR A 64 2.54 -32.99 16.77
N PRO A 65 1.72 -33.87 17.38
CA PRO A 65 0.83 -34.70 16.60
C PRO A 65 -0.25 -33.82 15.97
N ARG A 66 -0.53 -34.06 14.69
CA ARG A 66 -1.57 -33.36 13.92
C ARG A 66 -2.54 -34.37 13.36
N GLN A 67 -3.82 -34.00 13.26
CA GLN A 67 -4.84 -34.91 12.76
C GLN A 67 -5.53 -34.34 11.53
N TRP A 68 -5.81 -35.22 10.58
CA TRP A 68 -6.63 -34.88 9.41
C TRP A 68 -8.08 -34.62 9.80
N LEU A 69 -8.59 -33.47 9.38
CA LEU A 69 -10.00 -33.14 9.35
C LEU A 69 -10.48 -33.15 7.90
N ARG A 70 -11.57 -33.88 7.62
CA ARG A 70 -12.24 -33.86 6.32
C ARG A 70 -13.65 -33.29 6.46
N LEU A 71 -13.96 -32.27 5.67
CA LEU A 71 -15.31 -31.78 5.43
C LEU A 71 -15.74 -32.23 4.04
N SER A 72 -16.82 -33.00 3.92
CA SER A 72 -17.43 -33.40 2.65
C SER A 72 -18.82 -32.80 2.54
N ALA A 73 -19.08 -31.99 1.53
CA ALA A 73 -20.33 -31.25 1.37
C ALA A 73 -21.06 -31.65 0.08
N GLU A 74 -22.38 -31.73 0.15
CA GLU A 74 -23.29 -32.09 -0.93
C GLU A 74 -24.28 -30.94 -1.16
N LYS A 75 -24.34 -30.43 -2.40
CA LYS A 75 -25.22 -29.33 -2.80
C LYS A 75 -26.59 -29.84 -3.26
N THR A 76 -27.58 -28.96 -3.28
CA THR A 76 -28.95 -29.31 -3.70
C THR A 76 -29.00 -29.81 -5.14
N ASN A 77 -28.20 -29.23 -6.03
CA ASN A 77 -28.06 -29.62 -7.43
C ASN A 77 -27.31 -30.95 -7.66
N GLY A 78 -26.85 -31.63 -6.60
CA GLY A 78 -26.14 -32.90 -6.67
C GLY A 78 -24.62 -32.79 -6.81
N GLU A 79 -24.08 -31.59 -7.04
CA GLU A 79 -22.64 -31.35 -7.01
C GLU A 79 -22.09 -31.47 -5.58
N SER A 80 -20.80 -31.71 -5.45
CA SER A 80 -20.14 -31.89 -4.16
C SER A 80 -18.72 -31.34 -4.14
N PHE A 81 -18.17 -31.14 -2.95
CA PHE A 81 -16.77 -30.80 -2.77
C PHE A 81 -16.25 -31.35 -1.43
N ARG A 82 -14.93 -31.44 -1.28
CA ARG A 82 -14.26 -31.83 -0.05
C ARG A 82 -13.14 -30.88 0.31
N VAL A 83 -12.99 -30.62 1.60
CA VAL A 83 -11.91 -29.82 2.17
C VAL A 83 -11.18 -30.67 3.18
N TRP A 84 -9.86 -30.62 3.13
CA TRP A 84 -8.99 -31.35 4.03
C TRP A 84 -8.04 -30.39 4.73
N ALA A 85 -7.91 -30.53 6.04
CA ALA A 85 -6.96 -29.76 6.83
C ALA A 85 -6.22 -30.69 7.79
N LEU A 86 -4.89 -30.67 7.73
CA LEU A 86 -4.05 -31.30 8.75
C LEU A 86 -3.71 -30.24 9.78
N GLY A 87 -4.03 -30.47 11.05
CA GLY A 87 -3.73 -29.49 12.08
C GLY A 87 -3.72 -30.03 13.49
N SER A 88 -3.17 -29.23 14.40
CA SER A 88 -3.11 -29.50 15.83
C SER A 88 -4.36 -29.05 16.60
N ALA A 89 -5.27 -28.35 15.93
CA ALA A 89 -6.53 -27.88 16.48
C ALA A 89 -7.60 -27.77 15.38
N TYR A 90 -8.88 -27.81 15.78
CA TYR A 90 -9.98 -27.57 14.86
C TYR A 90 -9.81 -26.18 14.21
N PRO A 91 -10.07 -26.02 12.90
CA PRO A 91 -9.82 -24.77 12.19
C PRO A 91 -10.36 -23.53 12.92
N PRO A 92 -9.48 -22.59 13.32
CA PRO A 92 -9.87 -21.36 14.02
C PRO A 92 -10.81 -20.46 13.22
N ARG A 93 -11.51 -19.54 13.90
CA ARG A 93 -12.47 -18.60 13.27
C ARG A 93 -11.82 -17.57 12.34
N THR A 94 -10.52 -17.33 12.50
CA THR A 94 -9.78 -16.35 11.71
C THR A 94 -8.65 -17.04 10.95
N GLU A 95 -8.39 -16.57 9.74
CA GLU A 95 -7.31 -17.06 8.89
C GLU A 95 -5.93 -16.95 9.58
N THR A 96 -5.67 -15.84 10.27
CA THR A 96 -4.40 -15.59 10.96
C THR A 96 -4.13 -16.60 12.07
N ALA A 97 -5.16 -16.99 12.82
CA ALA A 97 -5.04 -18.06 13.81
C ALA A 97 -4.90 -19.44 13.15
N ALA A 98 -5.62 -19.68 12.05
CA ALA A 98 -5.55 -20.95 11.33
C ALA A 98 -4.15 -21.23 10.73
N ARG A 99 -3.42 -20.20 10.29
CA ARG A 99 -2.03 -20.35 9.84
C ARG A 99 -1.09 -20.93 10.90
N LYS A 100 -1.42 -20.80 12.19
CA LYS A 100 -0.61 -21.34 13.29
C LYS A 100 -0.87 -22.81 13.56
N THR A 101 -2.05 -23.32 13.19
CA THR A 101 -2.49 -24.67 13.57
C THR A 101 -2.63 -25.61 12.38
N VAL A 102 -2.83 -25.10 11.16
CA VAL A 102 -2.98 -25.90 9.93
C VAL A 102 -1.65 -26.01 9.19
N SER A 103 -1.14 -27.22 9.02
CA SER A 103 0.11 -27.50 8.27
C SER A 103 -0.14 -27.83 6.81
N ARG A 104 -1.25 -28.50 6.48
CA ARG A 104 -1.64 -28.87 5.11
C ARG A 104 -3.10 -28.53 4.85
N TYR A 105 -3.41 -28.07 3.64
CA TYR A 105 -4.76 -27.65 3.25
C TYR A 105 -5.06 -28.04 1.78
N LEU A 106 -6.12 -28.83 1.58
CA LEU A 106 -6.53 -29.32 0.26
C LEU A 106 -8.00 -29.01 -0.04
N LEU A 107 -8.27 -28.76 -1.33
CA LEU A 107 -9.62 -28.62 -1.88
C LEU A 107 -9.83 -29.63 -3.03
N GLN A 108 -10.93 -30.37 -2.96
CA GLN A 108 -11.42 -31.23 -4.03
C GLN A 108 -12.79 -30.73 -4.50
N VAL A 109 -12.94 -30.42 -5.78
CA VAL A 109 -14.24 -30.07 -6.37
C VAL A 109 -14.76 -31.28 -7.15
N GLY A 110 -15.98 -31.71 -6.85
CA GLY A 110 -16.60 -32.90 -7.41
C GLY A 110 -15.73 -34.14 -7.21
N SER A 111 -15.60 -34.92 -8.29
CA SER A 111 -14.71 -36.08 -8.39
C SER A 111 -13.31 -35.73 -8.93
N GLY A 112 -13.00 -34.45 -9.12
CA GLY A 112 -11.71 -34.01 -9.64
C GLY A 112 -10.53 -34.35 -8.72
N GLN A 113 -9.31 -34.24 -9.25
CA GLN A 113 -8.10 -34.39 -8.44
C GLN A 113 -8.04 -33.29 -7.39
N PRO A 114 -7.75 -33.59 -6.11
CA PRO A 114 -7.57 -32.56 -5.10
C PRO A 114 -6.38 -31.68 -5.38
N LEU A 115 -6.51 -30.42 -5.00
CA LEU A 115 -5.46 -29.42 -5.08
C LEU A 115 -4.94 -29.13 -3.67
N GLU A 116 -3.63 -29.23 -3.47
CA GLU A 116 -2.96 -28.85 -2.23
C GLU A 116 -2.24 -27.52 -2.41
N TYR A 117 -2.45 -26.56 -1.52
CA TYR A 117 -1.88 -25.22 -1.67
C TYR A 117 -0.71 -25.03 -0.71
N ARG A 118 0.50 -24.86 -1.26
CA ARG A 118 1.74 -24.75 -0.48
C ARG A 118 2.51 -23.49 -0.84
N ASN A 119 3.19 -22.92 0.15
CA ASN A 119 4.16 -21.87 -0.11
C ASN A 119 5.38 -22.50 -0.79
N ARG A 120 5.79 -21.95 -1.94
CA ARG A 120 6.88 -22.52 -2.76
C ARG A 120 8.21 -22.70 -1.99
N PHE A 121 8.58 -21.75 -1.13
CA PHE A 121 9.88 -21.78 -0.45
C PHE A 121 9.85 -22.46 0.93
N THR A 122 8.70 -22.44 1.62
CA THR A 122 8.60 -22.94 3.00
C THR A 122 7.80 -24.24 3.13
N GLY A 123 7.07 -24.65 2.09
CA GLY A 123 6.18 -25.82 2.11
C GLY A 123 4.91 -25.66 2.96
N VAL A 124 4.80 -24.59 3.76
CA VAL A 124 3.66 -24.31 4.65
C VAL A 124 2.37 -24.13 3.86
N ALA A 125 1.24 -24.60 4.40
CA ALA A 125 -0.08 -24.40 3.82
C ALA A 125 -0.39 -22.93 3.51
N VAL A 126 -0.86 -22.67 2.29
CA VAL A 126 -1.46 -21.39 1.91
C VAL A 126 -2.96 -21.51 2.06
N LEU A 127 -3.52 -20.71 2.97
CA LEU A 127 -4.95 -20.68 3.26
C LEU A 127 -5.65 -19.60 2.42
N PRO A 128 -6.92 -19.81 2.02
CA PRO A 128 -7.72 -18.77 1.39
C PRO A 128 -7.92 -17.56 2.30
N ASN A 129 -7.87 -16.37 1.69
CA ASN A 129 -7.80 -15.10 2.40
C ASN A 129 -8.90 -14.10 2.00
N LEU A 130 -10.07 -14.61 1.57
CA LEU A 130 -11.21 -13.76 1.22
C LEU A 130 -11.90 -13.13 2.43
N GLY A 131 -11.66 -13.62 3.65
CA GLY A 131 -12.33 -13.13 4.86
C GLY A 131 -13.50 -13.99 5.35
N ALA A 132 -13.85 -15.06 4.65
CA ALA A 132 -14.98 -15.94 4.98
C ALA A 132 -14.70 -16.99 6.08
N TRP A 133 -13.50 -16.98 6.70
CA TRP A 133 -13.00 -18.04 7.59
C TRP A 133 -13.93 -18.43 8.74
N GLU A 134 -14.69 -17.46 9.25
CA GLU A 134 -15.69 -17.68 10.29
C GLU A 134 -16.79 -18.67 9.84
N HIS A 135 -17.10 -18.71 8.55
CA HIS A 135 -18.21 -19.45 7.96
C HIS A 135 -17.79 -20.75 7.25
N LEU A 136 -16.50 -20.98 7.03
CA LEU A 136 -15.99 -22.08 6.19
C LEU A 136 -15.92 -23.45 6.86
N PHE A 137 -16.00 -23.50 8.18
CA PHE A 137 -16.05 -24.76 8.90
C PHE A 137 -17.31 -24.77 9.78
N PRO A 138 -18.04 -25.88 9.88
CA PRO A 138 -19.21 -25.97 10.75
C PRO A 138 -18.85 -25.65 12.20
N ARG A 139 -19.69 -24.86 12.87
CA ARG A 139 -19.46 -24.46 14.27
C ARG A 139 -20.75 -24.54 15.06
N GLN A 140 -20.65 -24.82 16.35
CA GLN A 140 -21.81 -24.75 17.25
C GLN A 140 -22.45 -23.36 17.23
N THR A 141 -23.77 -23.34 17.39
CA THR A 141 -24.59 -22.11 17.41
C THR A 141 -24.74 -21.51 18.81
N THR A 142 -24.33 -22.24 19.85
CA THR A 142 -24.51 -21.90 21.27
C THR A 142 -23.15 -21.83 21.98
N ASP A 143 -23.10 -21.11 23.10
CA ASP A 143 -21.88 -20.96 23.91
C ASP A 143 -21.59 -22.20 24.77
N ALA A 144 -22.57 -23.10 24.94
CA ALA A 144 -22.37 -24.38 25.62
C ALA A 144 -21.50 -25.30 24.75
N VAL A 145 -20.37 -25.76 25.30
CA VAL A 145 -19.44 -26.67 24.62
C VAL A 145 -20.04 -28.08 24.55
N GLU A 146 -20.56 -28.48 23.40
CA GLU A 146 -21.09 -29.84 23.15
C GLU A 146 -20.03 -30.83 22.59
N GLY A 147 -18.76 -30.44 22.63
CA GLY A 147 -17.67 -31.19 22.01
C GLY A 147 -17.57 -30.96 20.49
N MET A 148 -16.82 -31.82 19.80
CA MET A 148 -16.44 -31.64 18.39
C MET A 148 -17.59 -31.84 17.39
N PHE A 149 -18.60 -32.61 17.75
CA PHE A 149 -19.76 -32.90 16.90
C PHE A 149 -21.06 -32.45 17.58
N PRO A 150 -21.37 -31.15 17.63
CA PRO A 150 -22.58 -30.65 18.29
C PRO A 150 -23.85 -31.19 17.62
N ALA A 151 -24.98 -31.16 18.32
CA ALA A 151 -26.27 -31.54 17.74
C ALA A 151 -26.73 -30.56 16.64
N GLN A 152 -26.35 -29.29 16.76
CA GLN A 152 -26.66 -28.24 15.78
C GLN A 152 -25.43 -27.40 15.46
N THR A 153 -25.29 -27.03 14.19
CA THR A 153 -24.16 -26.21 13.72
C THR A 153 -24.62 -25.12 12.76
N ARG A 154 -23.88 -24.01 12.71
CA ARG A 154 -23.91 -23.04 11.62
C ARG A 154 -22.78 -23.31 10.64
N TYR A 155 -23.09 -23.29 9.35
CA TYR A 155 -22.13 -23.51 8.27
C TYR A 155 -22.58 -22.72 7.04
N LEU A 156 -21.67 -21.95 6.43
CA LEU A 156 -21.96 -21.11 5.26
C LEU A 156 -23.24 -20.26 5.39
N GLY A 157 -23.47 -19.69 6.58
CA GLY A 157 -24.65 -18.85 6.87
C GLY A 157 -25.93 -19.60 7.24
N HIS A 158 -25.94 -20.94 7.13
CA HIS A 158 -27.13 -21.78 7.32
C HIS A 158 -27.05 -22.65 8.59
N ARG A 159 -28.20 -23.13 9.08
CA ARG A 159 -28.30 -24.04 10.23
C ARG A 159 -28.44 -25.49 9.78
N TYR A 160 -27.76 -26.40 10.48
CA TYR A 160 -27.78 -27.83 10.21
C TYR A 160 -27.97 -28.62 11.50
N ARG A 161 -28.61 -29.79 11.39
CA ARG A 161 -28.85 -30.73 12.48
C ARG A 161 -28.09 -32.04 12.22
N ARG A 162 -27.45 -32.56 13.26
CA ARG A 162 -26.78 -33.86 13.23
C ARG A 162 -27.82 -34.97 13.05
N GLN A 163 -27.61 -35.89 12.11
CA GLN A 163 -28.59 -36.92 11.79
C GLN A 163 -28.56 -38.11 12.77
N ALA A 164 -27.39 -38.44 13.29
CA ALA A 164 -27.17 -39.53 14.24
C ALA A 164 -26.03 -39.16 15.21
N ALA A 165 -25.79 -39.99 16.23
CA ALA A 165 -24.57 -39.87 17.02
C ALA A 165 -23.33 -40.06 16.14
N ALA A 166 -22.21 -39.44 16.51
CA ALA A 166 -20.95 -39.65 15.80
C ALA A 166 -20.55 -41.13 15.91
N ALA A 167 -20.19 -41.73 14.78
CA ALA A 167 -19.82 -43.13 14.70
C ALA A 167 -18.39 -43.26 14.18
N THR A 168 -17.68 -44.29 14.64
CA THR A 168 -16.37 -44.64 14.11
C THR A 168 -16.59 -45.36 12.78
N GLY A 169 -16.15 -44.75 11.69
CA GLY A 169 -16.14 -45.34 10.36
C GLY A 169 -14.72 -45.68 9.91
N ASP A 170 -14.56 -45.86 8.61
CA ASP A 170 -13.26 -46.14 8.02
C ASP A 170 -12.27 -45.00 8.24
N VAL A 171 -11.09 -45.38 8.72
CA VAL A 171 -9.95 -44.48 8.80
C VAL A 171 -9.54 -44.09 7.38
N PHE A 172 -9.29 -42.80 7.17
CA PHE A 172 -8.95 -42.28 5.87
C PHE A 172 -7.65 -41.48 5.92
N SER A 173 -6.99 -41.42 4.77
CA SER A 173 -5.92 -40.47 4.43
C SER A 173 -6.40 -39.62 3.25
N PRO A 174 -5.94 -38.37 3.09
CA PRO A 174 -6.21 -37.63 1.88
C PRO A 174 -5.65 -38.39 0.66
N PRO A 175 -6.35 -38.38 -0.48
CA PRO A 175 -5.84 -38.96 -1.72
C PRO A 175 -4.65 -38.13 -2.25
N GLU A 176 -3.98 -38.66 -3.27
CA GLU A 176 -2.93 -37.93 -3.98
C GLU A 176 -3.48 -36.62 -4.56
N ALA A 177 -2.77 -35.52 -4.29
CA ALA A 177 -3.17 -34.18 -4.65
C ALA A 177 -2.15 -33.54 -5.60
N LYS A 178 -2.65 -32.76 -6.56
CA LYS A 178 -1.80 -31.86 -7.34
C LYS A 178 -1.41 -30.69 -6.44
N VAL A 179 -0.12 -30.48 -6.25
CA VAL A 179 0.39 -29.31 -5.50
C VAL A 179 0.29 -28.07 -6.38
N ILE A 180 -0.22 -26.99 -5.79
CA ILE A 180 -0.22 -25.64 -6.33
C ILE A 180 0.75 -24.83 -5.48
N GLU A 181 1.87 -24.45 -6.07
CA GLU A 181 2.92 -23.68 -5.40
C GLU A 181 2.63 -22.18 -5.50
N LEU A 182 2.56 -21.50 -4.36
CA LEU A 182 2.20 -20.09 -4.28
C LEU A 182 3.26 -19.29 -3.52
N LEU A 183 3.34 -17.99 -3.83
CA LEU A 183 4.20 -17.03 -3.14
C LEU A 183 3.34 -15.93 -2.48
N PRO A 184 2.71 -16.20 -1.33
CA PRO A 184 1.83 -15.23 -0.67
C PRO A 184 2.57 -13.96 -0.19
N ASP A 185 3.90 -13.98 -0.13
CA ASP A 185 4.76 -12.87 0.25
C ASP A 185 5.41 -12.13 -0.92
N LEU A 186 5.07 -12.51 -2.16
CA LEU A 186 5.55 -11.87 -3.37
C LEU A 186 4.48 -11.97 -4.48
N LEU A 187 3.56 -11.00 -4.51
CA LEU A 187 2.57 -10.83 -5.56
C LEU A 187 3.11 -9.88 -6.64
N ILE A 188 3.31 -10.40 -7.85
CA ILE A 188 3.84 -9.67 -9.01
C ILE A 188 2.82 -9.77 -10.14
N GLY A 189 2.36 -8.64 -10.69
CA GLY A 189 1.37 -8.69 -11.77
C GLY A 189 1.00 -7.36 -12.43
N VAL A 190 0.08 -7.47 -13.39
CA VAL A 190 -0.57 -6.34 -14.05
C VAL A 190 -2.09 -6.36 -13.77
N PRO A 191 -2.77 -5.21 -13.75
CA PRO A 191 -4.19 -5.14 -13.42
C PRO A 191 -5.14 -5.45 -14.58
N HIS A 192 -4.66 -5.58 -15.83
CA HIS A 192 -5.52 -5.76 -17.00
C HIS A 192 -5.28 -7.08 -17.75
N ALA A 193 -6.29 -7.54 -18.48
CA ALA A 193 -6.23 -8.70 -19.38
C ALA A 193 -5.97 -8.29 -20.84
N THR A 194 -5.14 -7.27 -21.01
CA THR A 194 -4.78 -6.67 -22.32
C THR A 194 -3.29 -6.34 -22.34
N LYS A 195 -2.71 -6.23 -23.53
CA LYS A 195 -1.37 -5.68 -23.74
C LYS A 195 -1.39 -4.66 -24.87
N GLN A 196 -0.33 -3.85 -24.97
CA GLN A 196 -0.19 -2.89 -26.05
C GLN A 196 0.18 -3.63 -27.34
N LYS A 197 -0.47 -3.28 -28.45
CA LYS A 197 -0.15 -3.81 -29.79
C LYS A 197 1.23 -3.33 -30.24
N ASP A 198 1.47 -2.02 -30.08
CA ASP A 198 2.79 -1.41 -30.18
C ASP A 198 3.30 -1.13 -28.77
N GLN A 199 4.41 -1.78 -28.42
CA GLN A 199 5.01 -1.74 -27.09
C GLN A 199 6.07 -0.64 -26.95
N THR A 200 6.16 0.27 -27.91
CA THR A 200 7.03 1.44 -27.80
C THR A 200 6.51 2.35 -26.69
N ARG A 201 7.35 2.66 -25.71
CA ARG A 201 6.98 3.58 -24.62
C ARG A 201 6.70 4.97 -25.17
N ARG A 202 5.59 5.55 -24.73
CA ARG A 202 5.09 6.85 -25.17
C ARG A 202 5.24 7.89 -24.07
N PHE A 203 5.71 9.07 -24.44
CA PHE A 203 5.94 10.18 -23.52
C PHE A 203 5.09 11.42 -23.83
N ASP A 204 4.32 11.38 -24.91
CA ASP A 204 3.56 12.47 -25.51
C ASP A 204 2.08 12.48 -25.12
N MET A 205 1.68 11.68 -24.13
CA MET A 205 0.30 11.49 -23.67
C MET A 205 -0.61 10.76 -24.68
N SER A 206 -0.09 10.23 -25.80
CA SER A 206 -0.93 9.49 -26.74
C SER A 206 -1.41 8.14 -26.17
N ASP A 207 -2.63 7.74 -26.53
CA ASP A 207 -3.22 6.48 -26.07
C ASP A 207 -2.62 5.26 -26.77
N TYR A 208 -2.50 4.14 -26.06
CA TYR A 208 -2.07 2.87 -26.64
C TYR A 208 -3.25 2.13 -27.28
N GLU A 209 -3.03 1.52 -28.44
CA GLU A 209 -3.92 0.50 -28.96
C GLU A 209 -3.70 -0.80 -28.15
N LEU A 210 -4.75 -1.29 -27.49
CA LEU A 210 -4.70 -2.48 -26.63
C LEU A 210 -5.31 -3.69 -27.33
N VAL A 211 -4.68 -4.86 -27.17
CA VAL A 211 -5.17 -6.16 -27.65
C VAL A 211 -5.35 -7.12 -26.46
N PRO A 212 -6.34 -8.03 -26.48
CA PRO A 212 -6.51 -9.02 -25.42
C PRO A 212 -5.28 -9.91 -25.22
N LEU A 213 -5.01 -10.29 -23.97
CA LEU A 213 -4.02 -11.33 -23.69
C LEU A 213 -4.53 -12.70 -24.15
N THR A 214 -3.65 -13.47 -24.77
CA THR A 214 -3.88 -14.88 -25.09
C THR A 214 -3.40 -15.78 -23.96
N GLN A 215 -3.78 -17.07 -23.97
CA GLN A 215 -3.22 -18.03 -23.01
C GLN A 215 -1.68 -18.07 -23.07
N SER A 216 -1.09 -17.99 -24.27
CA SER A 216 0.38 -17.95 -24.45
C SER A 216 1.01 -16.75 -23.74
N ASP A 217 0.36 -15.59 -23.78
CA ASP A 217 0.84 -14.40 -23.07
C ASP A 217 0.84 -14.62 -21.56
N TYR A 218 -0.20 -15.25 -21.02
CA TYR A 218 -0.23 -15.62 -19.60
C TYR A 218 0.89 -16.60 -19.23
N GLU A 219 1.20 -17.60 -20.07
CA GLU A 219 2.33 -18.51 -19.81
C GLU A 219 3.65 -17.74 -19.77
N VAL A 220 3.90 -16.82 -20.71
CA VAL A 220 5.11 -15.97 -20.71
C VAL A 220 5.19 -15.06 -19.48
N MET A 221 4.05 -14.57 -18.99
CA MET A 221 3.99 -13.80 -17.74
C MET A 221 4.41 -14.66 -16.53
N LEU A 222 3.91 -15.90 -16.44
CA LEU A 222 4.31 -16.85 -15.38
C LEU A 222 5.81 -17.20 -15.46
N GLU A 223 6.30 -17.51 -16.65
CA GLU A 223 7.73 -17.79 -16.91
C GLU A 223 8.62 -16.60 -16.53
N SER A 224 8.14 -15.38 -16.77
CA SER A 224 8.82 -14.15 -16.40
C SER A 224 8.78 -13.86 -14.89
N GLY A 225 8.01 -14.63 -14.11
CA GLY A 225 7.94 -14.52 -12.66
C GLY A 225 6.74 -13.77 -12.10
N MET A 226 5.72 -13.49 -12.92
CA MET A 226 4.46 -12.96 -12.38
C MET A 226 3.73 -14.04 -11.58
N THR A 227 3.27 -13.67 -10.39
CA THR A 227 2.64 -14.57 -9.41
C THR A 227 1.20 -14.17 -9.08
N CYS A 228 0.71 -13.07 -9.64
CA CYS A 228 -0.65 -12.55 -9.46
C CYS A 228 -1.21 -12.06 -10.81
N LEU A 229 -2.33 -12.62 -11.25
CA LEU A 229 -2.92 -12.32 -12.56
C LEU A 229 -4.36 -11.82 -12.44
N TYR A 230 -4.67 -10.71 -13.09
CA TYR A 230 -6.06 -10.42 -13.44
C TYR A 230 -6.49 -11.38 -14.55
N VAL A 231 -7.63 -12.05 -14.38
CA VAL A 231 -8.15 -13.00 -15.36
C VAL A 231 -9.61 -12.70 -15.67
N LYS A 232 -10.00 -12.91 -16.93
CA LYS A 232 -11.40 -12.89 -17.37
C LYS A 232 -12.06 -14.26 -17.15
N PRO A 233 -13.41 -14.36 -17.12
CA PRO A 233 -14.13 -15.61 -16.84
C PRO A 233 -13.67 -16.81 -17.69
N GLU A 234 -13.38 -16.59 -18.97
CA GLU A 234 -12.90 -17.61 -19.90
C GLU A 234 -11.55 -18.24 -19.52
N MET A 235 -10.71 -17.53 -18.76
CA MET A 235 -9.41 -18.02 -18.27
C MET A 235 -9.47 -18.59 -16.86
N ALA A 236 -10.64 -18.55 -16.20
CA ALA A 236 -10.76 -18.92 -14.79
C ALA A 236 -10.40 -20.40 -14.55
N ASP A 237 -10.86 -21.32 -15.40
CA ASP A 237 -10.57 -22.76 -15.23
C ASP A 237 -9.10 -23.10 -15.43
N TRP A 238 -8.44 -22.43 -16.38
CA TRP A 238 -6.98 -22.52 -16.54
C TRP A 238 -6.28 -22.06 -15.25
N ALA A 239 -6.59 -20.87 -14.75
CA ALA A 239 -5.93 -20.28 -13.58
C ALA A 239 -6.12 -21.08 -12.28
N LYS A 240 -7.27 -21.77 -12.12
CA LYS A 240 -7.59 -22.61 -10.94
C LYS A 240 -6.55 -23.70 -10.67
N THR A 241 -5.77 -24.11 -11.66
CA THR A 241 -4.83 -25.24 -11.58
C THR A 241 -3.37 -24.85 -11.82
N ARG A 242 -3.05 -23.54 -11.81
CA ARG A 242 -1.70 -23.01 -11.98
C ARG A 242 -1.14 -22.45 -10.68
N ASP A 243 0.19 -22.39 -10.62
CA ASP A 243 1.02 -21.89 -9.52
C ASP A 243 1.00 -20.36 -9.45
N VAL A 244 -0.21 -19.80 -9.36
CA VAL A 244 -0.46 -18.36 -9.46
C VAL A 244 -1.69 -17.97 -8.67
N PHE A 245 -1.64 -16.79 -8.07
CA PHE A 245 -2.84 -16.12 -7.57
C PHE A 245 -3.61 -15.47 -8.73
N TYR A 246 -4.93 -15.55 -8.70
CA TYR A 246 -5.76 -14.90 -9.71
C TYR A 246 -6.94 -14.14 -9.11
N TRP A 247 -7.40 -13.10 -9.82
CA TRP A 247 -8.50 -12.23 -9.39
C TRP A 247 -9.30 -11.69 -10.59
N GLY A 248 -10.40 -11.00 -10.32
CA GLY A 248 -11.23 -10.32 -11.33
C GLY A 248 -12.57 -11.01 -11.63
N ILE A 249 -12.73 -12.28 -11.23
CA ILE A 249 -13.97 -13.03 -11.46
C ILE A 249 -15.01 -12.65 -10.41
N GLY A 250 -16.13 -12.07 -10.86
CA GLY A 250 -17.29 -11.69 -10.04
C GLY A 250 -18.09 -12.88 -9.48
N GLY A 251 -18.84 -12.66 -8.39
CA GLY A 251 -19.71 -13.67 -7.77
C GLY A 251 -20.70 -14.36 -8.73
N LYS A 252 -21.09 -13.66 -9.80
CA LYS A 252 -21.95 -14.18 -10.89
C LYS A 252 -21.34 -15.36 -11.65
N ASN A 253 -20.02 -15.41 -11.76
CA ASN A 253 -19.31 -16.34 -12.65
C ASN A 253 -18.46 -17.39 -11.88
N LEU A 254 -18.68 -17.53 -10.57
CA LEU A 254 -17.90 -18.43 -9.71
C LEU A 254 -18.64 -19.73 -9.40
N SER A 255 -17.88 -20.80 -9.15
CA SER A 255 -18.40 -21.97 -8.46
C SER A 255 -18.64 -21.63 -6.98
N TYR A 256 -19.87 -21.78 -6.49
CA TYR A 256 -20.23 -21.54 -5.09
C TYR A 256 -20.63 -22.85 -4.40
N PRO A 257 -20.17 -23.09 -3.15
CA PRO A 257 -19.30 -22.24 -2.31
C PRO A 257 -17.79 -22.48 -2.50
N GLU A 258 -17.38 -23.29 -3.48
CA GLU A 258 -16.00 -23.76 -3.65
C GLU A 258 -14.99 -22.61 -3.85
N CYS A 259 -15.42 -21.49 -4.44
CA CYS A 259 -14.58 -20.30 -4.58
C CYS A 259 -14.08 -19.76 -3.23
N LEU A 260 -14.84 -19.93 -2.14
CA LEU A 260 -14.47 -19.46 -0.81
C LEU A 260 -13.35 -20.30 -0.17
N TYR A 261 -13.18 -21.54 -0.63
CA TYR A 261 -12.17 -22.50 -0.12
C TYR A 261 -10.88 -22.52 -0.94
N ARG A 262 -10.79 -21.73 -2.01
CA ARG A 262 -9.68 -21.78 -2.96
C ARG A 262 -8.58 -20.80 -2.56
N SER A 263 -7.39 -21.30 -2.24
CA SER A 263 -6.30 -20.44 -1.73
C SER A 263 -5.72 -19.50 -2.78
N ASN A 264 -5.72 -19.91 -4.05
CA ASN A 264 -5.14 -19.13 -5.13
C ASN A 264 -6.12 -18.14 -5.78
N TYR A 265 -7.35 -18.03 -5.28
CA TYR A 265 -8.32 -17.03 -5.74
C TYR A 265 -8.38 -15.86 -4.77
N LEU A 266 -8.13 -14.64 -5.26
CA LEU A 266 -8.07 -13.44 -4.44
C LEU A 266 -9.37 -12.63 -4.44
N GLY A 267 -10.39 -13.00 -5.21
CA GLY A 267 -11.68 -12.28 -5.21
C GLY A 267 -11.96 -11.50 -6.50
N PRO A 268 -13.14 -10.86 -6.57
CA PRO A 268 -13.54 -10.06 -7.72
C PRO A 268 -12.80 -8.73 -7.88
N ALA A 269 -12.34 -8.15 -6.77
CA ALA A 269 -11.60 -6.90 -6.75
C ALA A 269 -10.29 -7.11 -6.00
N LEU A 270 -9.29 -6.27 -6.26
CA LEU A 270 -8.02 -6.31 -5.55
C LEU A 270 -7.69 -4.99 -4.85
N PHE A 271 -8.31 -3.88 -5.25
CA PHE A 271 -7.93 -2.54 -4.81
C PHE A 271 -9.11 -1.67 -4.35
N LEU A 272 -8.86 -0.80 -3.37
CA LEU A 272 -9.52 0.48 -3.18
C LEU A 272 -8.72 1.51 -3.97
N ASP A 273 -9.35 2.13 -4.96
CA ASP A 273 -8.68 2.98 -5.94
C ASP A 273 -8.56 4.42 -5.43
N GLU A 274 -7.33 4.82 -5.13
CA GLU A 274 -6.86 6.14 -4.70
C GLU A 274 -7.81 6.96 -3.78
N PRO A 275 -8.19 6.47 -2.59
CA PRO A 275 -9.21 7.14 -1.78
C PRO A 275 -8.90 8.60 -1.42
N ALA A 276 -7.63 8.98 -1.20
CA ALA A 276 -7.25 10.37 -0.93
C ALA A 276 -7.32 11.26 -2.19
N VAL A 277 -7.00 10.70 -3.35
CA VAL A 277 -7.09 11.39 -4.65
C VAL A 277 -8.54 11.60 -5.03
N VAL A 278 -9.38 10.58 -4.88
CA VAL A 278 -10.83 10.67 -5.09
C VAL A 278 -11.44 11.71 -4.16
N THR A 279 -11.03 11.75 -2.89
CA THR A 279 -11.45 12.81 -1.96
C THR A 279 -11.07 14.19 -2.49
N ARG A 280 -9.82 14.38 -2.92
CA ARG A 280 -9.36 15.64 -3.51
C ARG A 280 -10.21 16.03 -4.72
N ASP A 281 -10.39 15.11 -5.67
CA ASP A 281 -10.97 15.42 -6.97
C ASP A 281 -12.49 15.56 -6.96
N HIS A 282 -13.17 14.79 -6.11
CA HIS A 282 -14.63 14.72 -6.12
C HIS A 282 -15.30 15.38 -4.92
N ARG A 283 -14.57 15.68 -3.84
CA ARG A 283 -15.12 16.40 -2.67
C ARG A 283 -14.51 17.78 -2.49
N ILE A 284 -13.19 17.88 -2.55
CA ILE A 284 -12.47 19.13 -2.25
C ILE A 284 -12.48 20.11 -3.44
N ARG A 285 -11.93 19.69 -4.59
CA ARG A 285 -11.80 20.55 -5.79
C ARG A 285 -13.13 21.15 -6.28
N PRO A 286 -14.26 20.41 -6.30
CA PRO A 286 -15.53 20.99 -6.69
C PRO A 286 -15.95 22.15 -5.78
N ARG A 287 -15.80 21.98 -4.46
CA ARG A 287 -16.12 23.03 -3.48
C ARG A 287 -15.20 24.24 -3.58
N LEU A 288 -13.89 24.02 -3.78
CA LEU A 288 -12.92 25.12 -3.98
C LEU A 288 -13.29 26.02 -5.17
N ARG A 289 -13.89 25.46 -6.23
CA ARG A 289 -14.32 26.23 -7.41
C ARG A 289 -15.58 27.07 -7.19
N THR A 290 -16.46 26.66 -6.28
CA THR A 290 -17.81 27.23 -6.16
C THR A 290 -18.06 27.98 -4.85
N ASP A 291 -17.25 27.74 -3.82
CA ASP A 291 -17.43 28.30 -2.47
C ASP A 291 -16.18 29.10 -2.04
N PRO A 292 -16.21 30.44 -2.20
CA PRO A 292 -15.11 31.31 -1.78
C PRO A 292 -14.81 31.24 -0.27
N ALA A 293 -15.82 31.00 0.58
CA ALA A 293 -15.60 30.90 2.02
C ALA A 293 -14.85 29.61 2.36
N TYR A 294 -15.22 28.49 1.72
CA TYR A 294 -14.48 27.23 1.85
C TYR A 294 -13.04 27.37 1.33
N ARG A 295 -12.84 28.07 0.21
CA ARG A 295 -11.51 28.33 -0.35
C ARG A 295 -10.57 28.99 0.66
N LYS A 296 -11.07 29.97 1.42
CA LYS A 296 -10.33 30.64 2.50
C LYS A 296 -10.19 29.77 3.75
N ALA A 297 -11.21 28.97 4.07
CA ALA A 297 -11.27 28.19 5.31
C ALA A 297 -10.53 26.85 5.25
N ILE A 298 -10.25 26.29 4.07
CA ILE A 298 -9.67 24.94 3.95
C ILE A 298 -8.33 24.81 4.69
N THR A 299 -8.15 23.69 5.37
CA THR A 299 -6.92 23.33 6.12
C THR A 299 -6.57 21.86 5.85
N PRO A 300 -5.34 21.41 6.18
CA PRO A 300 -4.99 20.00 6.15
C PRO A 300 -5.92 19.12 6.98
N GLN A 301 -6.45 19.64 8.10
CA GLN A 301 -7.39 18.91 8.96
C GLN A 301 -8.77 18.75 8.31
N PHE A 302 -9.30 19.77 7.64
CA PHE A 302 -10.54 19.62 6.89
C PHE A 302 -10.41 18.60 5.75
N ALA A 303 -9.29 18.62 5.03
CA ALA A 303 -9.03 17.62 3.98
C ALA A 303 -8.93 16.20 4.56
N LEU A 304 -8.32 16.05 5.74
CA LEU A 304 -8.29 14.80 6.47
C LEU A 304 -9.71 14.31 6.83
N GLU A 305 -10.58 15.17 7.35
CA GLU A 305 -11.96 14.81 7.71
C GLU A 305 -12.77 14.32 6.51
N GLU A 306 -12.71 15.05 5.39
CA GLU A 306 -13.34 14.63 4.12
C GLU A 306 -12.82 13.27 3.66
N PHE A 307 -11.51 13.04 3.80
CA PHE A 307 -10.89 11.77 3.46
C PHE A 307 -11.35 10.64 4.38
N ARG A 308 -11.44 10.87 5.69
CA ARG A 308 -11.90 9.86 6.66
C ARG A 308 -13.30 9.37 6.31
N GLU A 309 -14.21 10.29 6.00
CA GLU A 309 -15.58 9.97 5.62
C GLU A 309 -15.64 9.20 4.29
N HIS A 310 -14.94 9.69 3.27
CA HIS A 310 -14.89 9.01 1.97
C HIS A 310 -14.29 7.61 2.07
N PHE A 311 -13.16 7.47 2.76
CA PHE A 311 -12.47 6.19 2.91
C PHE A 311 -13.33 5.16 3.62
N HIS A 312 -13.99 5.55 4.73
CA HIS A 312 -14.89 4.66 5.47
C HIS A 312 -15.99 4.12 4.55
N LYS A 313 -16.64 5.01 3.78
CA LYS A 313 -17.67 4.61 2.80
C LYS A 313 -17.14 3.66 1.73
N SER A 314 -16.01 4.00 1.11
CA SER A 314 -15.38 3.17 0.06
C SER A 314 -15.05 1.76 0.56
N LYS A 315 -14.67 1.64 1.84
CA LYS A 315 -14.36 0.36 2.48
C LYS A 315 -15.61 -0.45 2.85
N THR A 316 -16.66 0.18 3.33
CA THR A 316 -17.87 -0.52 3.83
C THR A 316 -18.91 -0.80 2.73
N GLU A 317 -18.92 -0.01 1.67
CA GLU A 317 -19.93 -0.08 0.59
C GLU A 317 -19.32 -0.38 -0.78
N GLY A 318 -18.00 -0.19 -0.95
CA GLY A 318 -17.31 -0.31 -2.24
C GLY A 318 -16.80 -1.72 -2.55
N SER A 319 -15.61 -1.80 -3.15
CA SER A 319 -14.97 -3.02 -3.65
C SER A 319 -15.01 -4.21 -2.67
N PRO A 320 -14.81 -4.04 -1.34
CA PRO A 320 -14.81 -5.18 -0.41
C PRO A 320 -16.15 -5.92 -0.31
N THR A 321 -17.25 -5.31 -0.74
CA THR A 321 -18.59 -5.94 -0.73
C THR A 321 -18.91 -6.72 -2.02
N ALA A 322 -18.10 -6.56 -3.06
CA ALA A 322 -18.44 -6.99 -4.42
C ALA A 322 -18.70 -8.48 -4.55
N LEU A 323 -18.00 -9.32 -3.78
CA LEU A 323 -18.17 -10.78 -3.81
C LEU A 323 -19.56 -11.19 -3.30
N LEU A 324 -19.93 -10.77 -2.09
CA LEU A 324 -21.23 -11.12 -1.51
C LEU A 324 -22.39 -10.52 -2.29
N ARG A 325 -22.27 -9.26 -2.73
CA ARG A 325 -23.27 -8.62 -3.59
C ARG A 325 -23.47 -9.43 -4.88
N GLY A 326 -22.38 -9.77 -5.58
CA GLY A 326 -22.46 -10.57 -6.81
C GLY A 326 -23.00 -11.98 -6.61
N LEU A 327 -22.79 -12.60 -5.44
CA LEU A 327 -23.39 -13.90 -5.09
C LEU A 327 -24.89 -13.77 -4.80
N SER A 328 -25.32 -12.72 -4.10
CA SER A 328 -26.74 -12.49 -3.78
C SER A 328 -27.64 -12.23 -5.00
N GLU A 329 -27.05 -11.83 -6.12
CA GLU A 329 -27.78 -11.60 -7.38
C GLU A 329 -28.09 -12.91 -8.14
N ARG A 330 -27.61 -14.07 -7.66
CA ARG A 330 -27.79 -15.35 -8.33
C ARG A 330 -28.99 -16.13 -7.79
N PRO A 331 -29.88 -16.65 -8.65
CA PRO A 331 -31.06 -17.40 -8.20
C PRO A 331 -30.71 -18.78 -7.60
N ASP A 332 -29.55 -19.34 -7.91
CA ASP A 332 -29.10 -20.63 -7.41
C ASP A 332 -28.32 -20.55 -6.09
N VAL A 333 -28.09 -19.36 -5.56
CA VAL A 333 -27.28 -19.12 -4.35
C VAL A 333 -28.15 -18.49 -3.25
N ASP A 334 -27.98 -19.00 -2.03
CA ASP A 334 -28.41 -18.32 -0.81
C ASP A 334 -27.23 -18.29 0.16
N THR A 335 -26.78 -17.07 0.50
CA THR A 335 -25.67 -16.83 1.42
C THR A 335 -26.06 -16.97 2.89
N GLY A 336 -27.35 -17.17 3.19
CA GLY A 336 -27.87 -17.24 4.54
C GLY A 336 -27.47 -16.01 5.36
N GLY A 337 -27.05 -16.25 6.60
CA GLY A 337 -26.50 -15.20 7.48
C GLY A 337 -24.99 -14.96 7.35
N MET A 338 -24.36 -15.23 6.20
CA MET A 338 -22.95 -14.88 6.00
C MET A 338 -22.77 -13.37 5.82
N HIS A 339 -21.87 -12.78 6.60
CA HIS A 339 -21.51 -11.37 6.49
C HIS A 339 -20.00 -11.21 6.65
N PHE A 340 -19.32 -10.82 5.58
CA PHE A 340 -17.90 -10.48 5.62
C PHE A 340 -17.55 -9.48 4.52
N LEU A 341 -16.51 -8.69 4.75
CA LEU A 341 -15.85 -7.91 3.71
C LEU A 341 -14.69 -8.72 3.14
N GLN A 342 -14.45 -8.59 1.84
CA GLN A 342 -13.27 -9.18 1.22
C GLN A 342 -12.00 -8.64 1.89
N ARG A 343 -11.26 -9.50 2.59
CA ARG A 343 -10.16 -9.04 3.47
C ARG A 343 -8.88 -8.67 2.76
N ASN A 344 -8.54 -9.37 1.69
CA ASN A 344 -7.32 -9.19 0.90
C ASN A 344 -7.44 -8.07 -0.15
N ILE A 345 -8.18 -7.02 0.15
CA ILE A 345 -8.20 -5.78 -0.63
C ILE A 345 -7.03 -4.90 -0.22
N TYR A 346 -6.40 -4.22 -1.17
CA TYR A 346 -5.30 -3.30 -0.93
C TYR A 346 -5.76 -1.87 -1.19
N SER A 347 -5.29 -0.90 -0.41
CA SER A 347 -5.41 0.49 -0.82
C SER A 347 -4.33 0.78 -1.86
N TRP A 348 -4.72 1.24 -3.04
CA TRP A 348 -3.82 1.66 -4.10
C TRP A 348 -3.80 3.18 -4.11
N GLU A 349 -2.68 3.80 -3.76
CA GLU A 349 -2.71 5.20 -3.35
C GLU A 349 -1.41 5.93 -3.65
N THR A 350 -1.59 7.16 -4.14
CA THR A 350 -0.51 8.08 -4.45
C THR A 350 -0.08 8.90 -3.22
N MET A 351 -1.01 9.28 -2.35
CA MET A 351 -0.74 10.07 -1.12
C MET A 351 -0.32 9.19 0.06
N VAL A 352 0.91 8.67 0.03
CA VAL A 352 1.42 7.68 1.00
C VAL A 352 1.41 8.10 2.47
N SER A 353 1.35 9.40 2.78
CA SER A 353 1.24 9.85 4.18
C SER A 353 -0.05 9.40 4.86
N THR A 354 -1.08 9.06 4.07
CA THR A 354 -2.35 8.54 4.58
C THR A 354 -2.27 7.07 5.04
N ALA A 355 -1.15 6.38 4.78
CA ALA A 355 -0.98 4.94 4.99
C ALA A 355 -1.38 4.46 6.38
N GLY A 356 -0.92 5.18 7.40
CA GLY A 356 -1.22 4.85 8.79
C GLY A 356 -2.72 4.73 9.01
N TYR A 357 -3.47 5.79 8.68
CA TYR A 357 -4.92 5.82 8.85
C TYR A 357 -5.63 4.71 8.05
N GLN A 358 -5.27 4.54 6.77
CA GLN A 358 -5.93 3.56 5.91
C GLN A 358 -5.75 2.12 6.41
N LEU A 359 -4.57 1.78 6.95
CA LEU A 359 -4.29 0.43 7.46
C LEU A 359 -4.82 0.19 8.87
N SER A 360 -5.12 1.25 9.64
CA SER A 360 -5.60 1.14 11.01
C SER A 360 -7.12 1.15 11.15
N GLU A 361 -7.83 1.79 10.22
CA GLU A 361 -9.27 2.04 10.37
C GLU A 361 -10.10 0.74 10.26
N GLY A 362 -10.89 0.47 11.31
CA GLY A 362 -11.72 -0.75 11.44
C GLY A 362 -10.96 -2.02 11.84
N GLY A 363 -9.78 -1.89 12.46
CA GLY A 363 -9.07 -3.00 13.10
C GLY A 363 -8.63 -4.07 12.11
N ALA A 364 -9.32 -5.22 12.09
CA ALA A 364 -9.01 -6.35 11.20
C ALA A 364 -9.71 -6.28 9.82
N ALA A 365 -10.55 -5.27 9.57
CA ALA A 365 -11.21 -5.02 8.29
C ALA A 365 -10.21 -4.73 7.16
N PRO A 366 -10.58 -4.86 5.87
CA PRO A 366 -9.74 -4.33 4.78
C PRO A 366 -9.50 -2.82 4.94
N PRO A 367 -8.44 -2.27 4.35
CA PRO A 367 -7.45 -2.94 3.49
C PRO A 367 -6.44 -3.80 4.28
N ALA A 368 -5.97 -4.87 3.66
CA ALA A 368 -4.89 -5.72 4.19
C ALA A 368 -3.49 -5.16 3.92
N SER A 369 -3.37 -4.26 2.94
CA SER A 369 -2.11 -3.68 2.50
C SER A 369 -2.33 -2.31 1.86
N MET A 370 -1.27 -1.52 1.78
CA MET A 370 -1.23 -0.34 0.93
C MET A 370 -0.16 -0.51 -0.16
N VAL A 371 -0.50 -0.15 -1.39
CA VAL A 371 0.39 -0.14 -2.56
C VAL A 371 0.60 1.31 -2.95
N TRP A 372 1.86 1.72 -3.03
CA TRP A 372 2.20 3.04 -3.55
C TRP A 372 1.99 3.11 -5.05
N GLU A 373 1.14 4.04 -5.48
CA GLU A 373 1.03 4.52 -6.85
C GLU A 373 2.00 5.70 -7.09
N PRO A 374 2.98 5.58 -8.01
CA PRO A 374 3.86 6.68 -8.34
C PRO A 374 3.13 7.85 -9.03
N PRO A 375 3.11 9.06 -8.44
CA PRO A 375 2.41 10.21 -9.02
C PRO A 375 3.11 10.76 -10.26
N GLY A 376 2.42 10.73 -11.40
CA GLY A 376 2.87 11.42 -12.62
C GLY A 376 4.35 11.13 -12.94
N ARG A 377 5.07 12.15 -13.44
CA ARG A 377 6.51 12.00 -13.71
C ARG A 377 7.29 11.98 -12.41
N VAL A 378 7.91 10.87 -12.04
CA VAL A 378 8.61 10.70 -10.76
C VAL A 378 9.93 9.99 -10.95
N GLY A 379 10.92 10.36 -10.16
CA GLY A 379 12.26 9.81 -10.24
C GLY A 379 13.19 10.58 -9.32
N THR A 380 14.27 9.95 -8.89
CA THR A 380 15.19 10.46 -7.87
C THR A 380 15.71 11.85 -8.24
N ARG A 381 16.21 11.99 -9.47
CA ARG A 381 16.75 13.24 -10.01
C ARG A 381 15.67 14.26 -10.40
N ARG A 382 14.39 13.88 -10.48
CA ARG A 382 13.29 14.82 -10.65
C ARG A 382 12.76 15.33 -9.31
N SER A 383 12.52 14.42 -8.37
CA SER A 383 11.75 14.68 -7.16
C SER A 383 12.59 15.25 -6.03
N LEU A 384 13.82 14.77 -5.81
CA LEU A 384 14.66 15.28 -4.72
C LEU A 384 15.10 16.74 -4.93
N PRO A 385 15.54 17.19 -6.13
CA PRO A 385 15.78 18.60 -6.37
C PRO A 385 14.58 19.49 -6.04
N GLU A 386 13.38 19.05 -6.43
CA GLU A 386 12.13 19.77 -6.17
C GLU A 386 11.83 19.82 -4.66
N MET A 387 11.97 18.68 -3.96
CA MET A 387 11.82 18.63 -2.50
C MET A 387 12.84 19.50 -1.77
N ASN A 388 14.11 19.50 -2.18
CA ASN A 388 15.17 20.33 -1.60
C ASN A 388 14.83 21.81 -1.72
N MET A 389 14.48 22.26 -2.93
CA MET A 389 14.06 23.65 -3.16
C MET A 389 12.80 24.00 -2.40
N THR A 390 11.81 23.11 -2.31
CA THR A 390 10.52 23.40 -1.68
C THR A 390 10.60 23.40 -0.14
N TYR A 391 11.31 22.44 0.45
CA TYR A 391 11.30 22.24 1.91
C TYR A 391 12.55 22.76 2.60
N GLY A 392 13.54 23.29 1.88
CA GLY A 392 14.76 23.85 2.47
C GLY A 392 15.74 22.79 2.99
N CYS A 393 15.59 21.53 2.55
CA CYS A 393 16.51 20.44 2.82
C CYS A 393 17.59 20.30 1.74
N GLN A 394 18.62 19.51 2.03
CA GLN A 394 19.71 19.20 1.10
C GLN A 394 19.92 17.68 1.02
N ILE A 395 18.90 16.96 0.56
CA ILE A 395 18.96 15.51 0.39
C ILE A 395 19.80 15.18 -0.87
N PRO A 396 20.82 14.30 -0.78
CA PRO A 396 21.64 13.93 -1.93
C PRO A 396 20.83 13.24 -3.03
N VAL A 397 21.09 13.62 -4.29
CA VAL A 397 20.33 13.17 -5.48
C VAL A 397 21.02 12.08 -6.29
N ASP A 398 22.17 11.61 -5.80
CA ASP A 398 23.04 10.61 -6.42
C ASP A 398 22.58 9.17 -6.17
N SER A 399 21.70 8.95 -5.18
CA SER A 399 21.21 7.63 -4.81
C SER A 399 19.68 7.53 -4.87
N PRO A 400 19.10 6.58 -5.63
CA PRO A 400 17.66 6.34 -5.63
C PRO A 400 17.10 5.93 -4.26
N LYS A 401 17.98 5.42 -3.38
CA LYS A 401 17.66 5.13 -1.98
C LYS A 401 17.09 6.32 -1.26
N ASN A 402 17.67 7.50 -1.44
CA ASN A 402 17.32 8.68 -0.66
C ASN A 402 15.89 9.12 -0.92
N PHE A 403 15.46 9.07 -2.18
CA PHE A 403 14.10 9.40 -2.56
C PHE A 403 13.12 8.34 -2.05
N ILE A 404 13.37 7.08 -2.39
CA ILE A 404 12.37 6.04 -2.12
C ILE A 404 12.27 5.69 -0.63
N SER A 405 13.32 5.93 0.17
CA SER A 405 13.26 5.78 1.63
C SER A 405 12.23 6.71 2.28
N ILE A 406 11.93 7.86 1.66
CA ILE A 406 10.86 8.76 2.11
C ILE A 406 9.50 8.11 1.89
N ILE A 407 9.29 7.52 0.71
CA ILE A 407 8.02 6.88 0.35
C ILE A 407 7.81 5.60 1.16
N TYR A 408 8.81 4.72 1.18
CA TYR A 408 8.77 3.45 1.90
C TYR A 408 8.79 3.66 3.42
N GLY A 409 9.33 4.77 3.92
CA GLY A 409 9.23 5.13 5.33
C GLY A 409 7.77 5.24 5.79
N PHE A 410 6.88 5.82 4.97
CA PHE A 410 5.45 5.87 5.28
C PHE A 410 4.79 4.49 5.24
N LEU A 411 5.07 3.71 4.19
CA LEU A 411 4.46 2.40 3.99
C LEU A 411 4.92 1.37 5.04
N ARG A 412 6.23 1.30 5.30
CA ARG A 412 6.81 0.42 6.32
C ARG A 412 6.40 0.86 7.73
N GLY A 413 6.40 2.17 8.00
CA GLY A 413 5.91 2.70 9.28
C GLY A 413 4.47 2.29 9.57
N ALA A 414 3.58 2.44 8.58
CA ALA A 414 2.17 2.03 8.70
C ALA A 414 2.03 0.51 8.84
N SER A 415 2.79 -0.25 8.05
CA SER A 415 2.84 -1.71 8.13
C SER A 415 3.31 -2.20 9.51
N ARG A 416 4.31 -1.56 10.10
CA ARG A 416 4.81 -1.84 11.46
C ARG A 416 3.77 -1.53 12.53
N ALA A 417 3.11 -0.38 12.44
CA ALA A 417 2.12 0.07 13.42
C ALA A 417 0.87 -0.82 13.45
N THR A 418 0.49 -1.39 12.31
CA THR A 418 -0.78 -2.10 12.14
C THR A 418 -0.62 -3.61 11.94
N ASN A 419 0.62 -4.08 11.81
CA ASN A 419 0.97 -5.45 11.38
C ASN A 419 0.36 -5.84 10.01
N ARG A 420 -0.02 -4.86 9.20
CA ARG A 420 -0.51 -5.05 7.82
C ARG A 420 0.65 -5.09 6.84
N ASP A 421 0.36 -5.38 5.57
CA ASP A 421 1.38 -5.46 4.54
C ASP A 421 1.50 -4.15 3.76
N TRP A 422 2.50 -4.07 2.87
CA TRP A 422 2.66 -2.95 1.97
C TRP A 422 3.32 -3.41 0.65
N GLY A 423 3.21 -2.57 -0.37
CA GLY A 423 3.78 -2.81 -1.69
C GLY A 423 3.99 -1.54 -2.49
N MET A 424 4.37 -1.70 -3.75
CA MET A 424 4.58 -0.60 -4.68
C MET A 424 4.19 -0.99 -6.10
N SER A 425 3.95 0.00 -6.94
CA SER A 425 3.76 -0.19 -8.37
C SER A 425 4.74 0.63 -9.20
N ILE A 426 4.89 0.26 -10.47
CA ILE A 426 5.63 1.05 -11.47
C ILE A 426 4.64 1.52 -12.54
N TYR A 427 4.76 2.81 -12.86
CA TYR A 427 4.01 3.48 -13.91
C TYR A 427 4.99 3.93 -15.00
N GLY A 428 4.49 4.08 -16.23
CA GLY A 428 5.24 4.57 -17.40
C GLY A 428 5.82 5.98 -17.24
N ALA A 429 5.45 6.70 -16.18
CA ALA A 429 5.95 8.02 -15.85
C ALA A 429 7.10 7.99 -14.81
N VAL A 430 7.41 6.83 -14.24
CA VAL A 430 8.59 6.62 -13.39
C VAL A 430 9.85 6.63 -14.24
N ASP A 431 10.92 7.25 -13.75
CA ASP A 431 12.22 7.22 -14.39
C ASP A 431 12.76 5.79 -14.48
N GLN A 432 13.00 5.32 -15.71
CA GLN A 432 13.42 3.95 -16.01
C GLN A 432 14.70 3.55 -15.28
N ALA A 433 15.61 4.50 -15.07
CA ALA A 433 16.87 4.23 -14.39
C ALA A 433 16.66 3.79 -12.93
N ASP A 434 15.52 4.15 -12.32
CA ASP A 434 15.23 3.87 -10.93
C ASP A 434 14.35 2.62 -10.73
N THR A 435 13.59 2.18 -11.74
CA THR A 435 12.49 1.20 -11.58
C THR A 435 12.96 -0.17 -11.07
N PHE A 436 14.07 -0.70 -11.59
CA PHE A 436 14.64 -1.97 -11.13
C PHE A 436 15.12 -1.89 -9.68
N TRP A 437 15.76 -0.77 -9.33
CA TRP A 437 16.32 -0.57 -8.00
C TRP A 437 15.23 -0.34 -6.95
N PHE A 438 14.18 0.43 -7.26
CA PHE A 438 13.04 0.61 -6.36
C PHE A 438 12.40 -0.72 -5.95
N GLN A 439 12.16 -1.63 -6.90
CA GLN A 439 11.52 -2.91 -6.60
C GLN A 439 12.37 -3.81 -5.71
N THR A 440 13.66 -3.98 -6.03
CA THR A 440 14.56 -4.82 -5.23
C THR A 440 14.75 -4.22 -3.83
N HIS A 441 14.88 -2.89 -3.73
CA HIS A 441 14.94 -2.24 -2.42
C HIS A 441 13.64 -2.40 -1.62
N ALA A 442 12.46 -2.28 -2.25
CA ALA A 442 11.19 -2.51 -1.57
C ALA A 442 11.08 -3.95 -1.04
N HIS A 443 11.50 -4.93 -1.85
CA HIS A 443 11.57 -6.33 -1.46
C HIS A 443 12.44 -6.52 -0.20
N ASP A 444 13.61 -5.90 -0.16
CA ASP A 444 14.53 -5.98 0.97
C ASP A 444 14.02 -5.27 2.23
N LEU A 445 13.04 -4.37 2.09
CA LEU A 445 12.35 -3.72 3.19
C LEU A 445 11.03 -4.40 3.60
N GLY A 446 10.70 -5.54 3.00
CA GLY A 446 9.54 -6.35 3.39
C GLY A 446 8.26 -6.06 2.60
N ALA A 447 8.34 -5.37 1.45
CA ALA A 447 7.21 -5.24 0.54
C ALA A 447 6.77 -6.62 0.02
N ARG A 448 5.47 -6.82 -0.15
CA ARG A 448 4.90 -8.09 -0.62
C ARG A 448 4.16 -7.98 -1.95
N LEU A 449 3.90 -6.76 -2.41
CA LEU A 449 3.09 -6.52 -3.59
C LEU A 449 3.84 -5.60 -4.56
N PHE A 450 3.84 -6.02 -5.82
CA PHE A 450 4.58 -5.41 -6.92
C PHE A 450 3.69 -5.44 -8.15
N PHE A 451 3.30 -4.27 -8.62
CA PHE A 451 2.39 -4.19 -9.77
C PHE A 451 2.91 -3.25 -10.84
N PHE A 452 2.50 -3.49 -12.08
CA PHE A 452 2.85 -2.63 -13.19
C PHE A 452 1.57 -2.11 -13.82
N TRP A 453 1.43 -0.78 -13.91
CA TRP A 453 0.29 -0.20 -14.60
C TRP A 453 0.50 -0.27 -16.10
N ASP A 454 -0.24 -1.14 -16.78
CA ASP A 454 -0.02 -1.55 -18.16
C ASP A 454 -1.03 -0.92 -19.14
N SER A 455 -1.64 0.20 -18.78
CA SER A 455 -2.57 0.90 -19.65
C SER A 455 -2.50 2.42 -19.45
N TYR A 456 -3.27 3.14 -20.28
CA TYR A 456 -3.49 4.58 -20.15
C TYR A 456 -2.23 5.47 -20.29
N GLN A 457 -2.02 6.04 -21.48
CA GLN A 457 -1.12 7.18 -21.73
C GLN A 457 0.24 7.08 -21.00
N LEU A 458 0.67 8.13 -20.29
CA LEU A 458 1.93 8.15 -19.55
C LEU A 458 2.00 7.14 -18.41
N ALA A 459 0.88 6.61 -17.93
CA ALA A 459 0.87 5.63 -16.85
C ALA A 459 1.30 4.24 -17.33
N CYS A 460 1.20 3.96 -18.64
CA CYS A 460 1.45 2.64 -19.21
C CYS A 460 2.93 2.25 -19.19
N VAL A 461 3.24 1.14 -18.52
CA VAL A 461 4.46 0.36 -18.67
C VAL A 461 4.23 -0.67 -19.79
N PRO A 462 5.00 -0.65 -20.88
CA PRO A 462 4.80 -1.61 -21.97
C PRO A 462 5.02 -3.07 -21.53
N PHE A 463 4.31 -4.01 -22.15
CA PHE A 463 4.28 -5.42 -21.76
C PHE A 463 5.68 -6.05 -21.63
N ASN A 464 6.56 -5.87 -22.61
CA ASN A 464 7.95 -6.36 -22.54
C ASN A 464 8.76 -5.74 -21.39
N GLU A 465 8.49 -4.49 -21.04
CA GLU A 465 9.10 -3.83 -19.88
C GLU A 465 8.57 -4.46 -18.58
N CYS A 466 7.26 -4.72 -18.46
CA CYS A 466 6.67 -5.46 -17.34
C CYS A 466 7.33 -6.84 -17.16
N LEU A 467 7.53 -7.59 -18.25
CA LEU A 467 8.19 -8.90 -18.22
C LEU A 467 9.66 -8.79 -17.76
N ALA A 468 10.38 -7.76 -18.18
CA ALA A 468 11.76 -7.54 -17.77
C ALA A 468 11.86 -7.19 -16.27
N LEU A 469 10.98 -6.32 -15.78
CA LEU A 469 10.90 -5.95 -14.36
C LEU A 469 10.54 -7.17 -13.50
N ALA A 470 9.56 -7.97 -13.92
CA ALA A 470 9.18 -9.21 -13.25
C ALA A 470 10.36 -10.20 -13.18
N ARG A 471 11.09 -10.40 -14.29
CA ARG A 471 12.26 -11.31 -14.32
C ARG A 471 13.34 -10.87 -13.35
N ASN A 472 13.64 -9.58 -13.31
CA ASN A 472 14.63 -9.04 -12.37
C ASN A 472 14.21 -9.25 -10.91
N LEU A 473 12.95 -8.93 -10.57
CA LEU A 473 12.45 -9.10 -9.22
C LEU A 473 12.38 -10.58 -8.80
N ARG A 474 12.00 -11.47 -9.72
CA ARG A 474 12.02 -12.93 -9.51
C ARG A 474 13.44 -13.40 -9.18
N ALA A 475 14.44 -13.04 -9.99
CA ALA A 475 15.82 -13.44 -9.75
C ALA A 475 16.35 -12.92 -8.40
N HIS A 476 15.98 -11.69 -8.03
CA HIS A 476 16.29 -11.13 -6.71
C HIS A 476 15.62 -11.92 -5.57
N ALA A 477 14.36 -12.29 -5.70
CA ALA A 477 13.65 -13.07 -4.70
C ALA A 477 14.19 -14.50 -4.56
N GLU A 478 14.55 -15.15 -5.67
CA GLU A 478 15.15 -16.50 -5.68
C GLU A 478 16.54 -16.53 -5.02
N SER A 479 17.29 -15.41 -5.06
CA SER A 479 18.55 -15.27 -4.32
C SER A 479 18.36 -14.90 -2.84
N HIS A 480 17.14 -14.56 -2.41
CA HIS A 480 16.78 -14.20 -1.04
C HIS A 480 15.50 -14.93 -0.57
N PRO A 481 15.45 -16.28 -0.64
CA PRO A 481 14.20 -17.05 -0.52
C PRO A 481 13.60 -17.07 0.90
N HIS A 482 14.40 -16.76 1.92
CA HIS A 482 13.97 -16.78 3.32
C HIS A 482 13.93 -15.36 3.89
N ARG A 483 12.72 -14.78 3.93
CA ARG A 483 12.48 -13.42 4.42
C ARG A 483 11.76 -13.44 5.76
N ASP A 484 12.40 -12.91 6.79
CA ASP A 484 11.71 -12.59 8.04
C ASP A 484 10.97 -11.25 7.88
N VAL A 485 9.77 -11.31 7.29
CA VAL A 485 8.94 -10.13 7.02
C VAL A 485 8.64 -9.36 8.33
N ALA A 486 8.48 -10.04 9.46
CA ALA A 486 8.22 -9.40 10.74
C ALA A 486 9.41 -8.56 11.20
N ARG A 487 10.63 -9.06 11.04
CA ARG A 487 11.87 -8.31 11.28
C ARG A 487 12.06 -7.17 10.29
N LEU A 488 11.80 -7.39 9.00
CA LEU A 488 11.95 -6.36 7.96
C LEU A 488 11.04 -5.16 8.21
N LYS A 489 9.77 -5.39 8.62
CA LYS A 489 8.84 -4.33 9.04
C LYS A 489 9.37 -3.51 10.22
N ARG A 490 10.25 -4.07 11.05
CA ARG A 490 10.83 -3.42 12.24
C ARG A 490 12.26 -2.91 12.02
N ALA A 491 12.72 -2.83 10.77
CA ALA A 491 14.11 -2.45 10.46
C ALA A 491 14.45 -0.99 10.79
N ALA A 492 13.46 -0.12 11.00
CA ALA A 492 13.70 1.28 11.32
C ALA A 492 14.04 1.51 12.79
N GLU A 493 15.05 2.36 13.03
CA GLU A 493 15.47 2.78 14.37
C GLU A 493 14.78 4.08 14.82
N VAL A 494 14.40 4.93 13.87
CA VAL A 494 13.80 6.25 14.14
C VAL A 494 12.38 6.29 13.58
N LEU A 495 11.44 6.85 14.33
CA LEU A 495 10.12 7.22 13.84
C LEU A 495 10.02 8.73 13.73
N ILE A 496 9.62 9.27 12.57
CA ILE A 496 9.34 10.69 12.39
C ILE A 496 7.84 10.89 12.16
N LEU A 497 7.19 11.60 13.08
CA LEU A 497 5.76 11.86 13.09
C LEU A 497 5.46 13.24 12.51
N LEU A 498 4.56 13.27 11.54
CA LEU A 498 4.04 14.47 10.87
C LEU A 498 2.64 14.80 11.41
N PRO A 499 2.24 16.08 11.53
CA PRO A 499 0.88 16.40 11.95
C PRO A 499 -0.18 15.78 11.02
N PRO A 500 -1.29 15.22 11.57
CA PRO A 500 -2.34 14.62 10.78
C PRO A 500 -2.89 15.58 9.71
N GLY A 501 -3.06 15.06 8.50
CA GLY A 501 -3.55 15.81 7.34
C GLY A 501 -2.45 16.48 6.51
N TYR A 502 -1.22 16.65 7.00
CA TYR A 502 -0.11 17.15 6.18
C TYR A 502 0.39 16.02 5.27
N ASN A 503 0.68 16.29 4.00
CA ASN A 503 1.14 15.25 3.06
C ASN A 503 2.15 15.78 2.05
N LEU A 504 2.52 14.93 1.10
CA LEU A 504 3.53 15.24 0.08
C LEU A 504 2.92 15.82 -1.22
N GLY A 505 1.61 16.08 -1.26
CA GLY A 505 0.87 16.40 -2.47
C GLY A 505 0.45 15.16 -3.28
N HIS A 506 0.29 15.31 -4.60
CA HIS A 506 -0.15 14.25 -5.53
C HIS A 506 0.77 14.12 -6.77
N VAL A 507 0.25 14.24 -8.01
CA VAL A 507 0.95 14.16 -9.34
C VAL A 507 2.28 14.92 -9.34
N HIS A 508 2.36 15.92 -8.48
CA HIS A 508 3.39 16.92 -8.42
C HIS A 508 4.05 16.91 -7.04
N MET A 509 4.34 15.69 -6.57
CA MET A 509 5.02 15.46 -5.30
C MET A 509 6.32 16.25 -5.26
N GLY A 510 6.47 17.07 -4.22
CA GLY A 510 7.58 18.00 -4.06
C GLY A 510 7.25 19.47 -4.36
N LYS A 511 6.07 19.81 -4.90
CA LYS A 511 5.69 21.20 -5.28
C LYS A 511 5.09 22.09 -4.20
N GLY A 512 4.99 21.61 -2.96
CA GLY A 512 4.56 22.48 -1.85
C GLY A 512 3.06 22.78 -1.77
N SER A 513 2.21 22.15 -2.59
CA SER A 513 0.77 22.11 -2.32
C SER A 513 0.41 20.84 -1.55
N LEU A 514 -0.03 20.99 -0.30
CA LEU A 514 -0.60 19.87 0.44
C LEU A 514 -1.89 19.44 -0.28
N TRP A 515 -2.16 18.14 -0.30
CA TRP A 515 -3.27 17.50 -1.02
C TRP A 515 -3.32 17.81 -2.52
N GLY A 516 -2.28 18.38 -3.12
CA GLY A 516 -2.28 18.72 -4.55
C GLY A 516 -3.33 19.77 -4.94
N VAL A 517 -3.64 20.70 -4.03
CA VAL A 517 -4.52 21.87 -4.25
C VAL A 517 -3.76 23.16 -3.88
N GLY A 518 -3.86 24.19 -4.72
CA GLY A 518 -3.07 25.42 -4.56
C GLY A 518 -3.44 26.22 -3.31
N GLU A 519 -4.67 26.06 -2.85
CA GLU A 519 -5.23 26.68 -1.65
C GLU A 519 -4.60 26.13 -0.36
N LEU A 520 -3.86 25.02 -0.44
CA LEU A 520 -3.05 24.50 0.66
C LEU A 520 -1.54 24.62 0.35
N ASN A 521 -1.14 25.76 -0.20
CA ASN A 521 0.26 26.09 -0.47
C ASN A 521 1.08 26.33 0.82
N LEU A 522 2.41 26.19 0.74
CA LEU A 522 3.30 26.25 1.91
C LEU A 522 3.37 27.60 2.64
N GLU A 523 2.93 28.70 2.03
CA GLU A 523 2.99 30.04 2.65
C GLU A 523 1.79 30.34 3.54
N ARG A 524 0.72 29.54 3.44
CA ARG A 524 -0.41 29.64 4.35
C ARG A 524 -0.04 29.26 5.77
N ARG A 525 -0.67 29.96 6.72
CA ARG A 525 -0.53 29.70 8.14
C ARG A 525 -1.57 28.68 8.60
N ASN A 526 -1.15 27.79 9.47
CA ASN A 526 -2.01 26.86 10.18
C ASN A 526 -2.70 27.54 11.38
N ARG A 527 -3.46 26.77 12.15
CA ARG A 527 -4.16 27.25 13.36
C ARG A 527 -3.26 27.77 14.48
N GLU A 528 -1.99 27.39 14.49
CA GLU A 528 -0.96 27.91 15.43
C GLU A 528 -0.30 29.19 14.90
N GLY A 529 -0.77 29.73 13.77
CA GLY A 529 -0.17 30.89 13.11
C GLY A 529 1.16 30.59 12.42
N VAL A 530 1.56 29.31 12.27
CA VAL A 530 2.83 28.90 11.67
C VAL A 530 2.62 28.52 10.20
N LYS A 531 3.54 28.93 9.32
CA LYS A 531 3.47 28.56 7.89
C LYS A 531 3.63 27.06 7.72
N TYR A 532 2.87 26.45 6.80
CA TYR A 532 3.05 25.03 6.47
C TYR A 532 4.49 24.71 6.01
N ARG A 533 5.20 25.67 5.39
CA ARG A 533 6.63 25.52 5.03
C ARG A 533 7.51 25.20 6.23
N VAL A 534 7.26 25.82 7.38
CA VAL A 534 8.09 25.60 8.59
C VAL A 534 7.90 24.18 9.11
N VAL A 535 6.65 23.72 9.18
CA VAL A 535 6.31 22.36 9.61
C VAL A 535 6.92 21.32 8.67
N MET A 536 6.68 21.46 7.36
CA MET A 536 7.22 20.52 6.37
C MET A 536 8.74 20.60 6.27
N GLY A 537 9.34 21.79 6.40
CA GLY A 537 10.80 21.96 6.40
C GLY A 537 11.47 21.27 7.58
N ASN A 538 10.87 21.35 8.77
CA ASN A 538 11.34 20.58 9.93
C ASN A 538 11.26 19.07 9.68
N PHE A 539 10.15 18.59 9.11
CA PHE A 539 9.97 17.18 8.78
C PHE A 539 11.05 16.66 7.82
N PHE A 540 11.27 17.36 6.70
CA PHE A 540 12.27 16.97 5.72
C PHE A 540 13.71 17.15 6.20
N THR A 541 13.98 18.07 7.12
CA THR A 541 15.32 18.23 7.73
C THR A 541 15.65 17.04 8.63
N GLU A 542 14.70 16.50 9.39
CA GLU A 542 14.92 15.30 10.22
C GLU A 542 15.06 14.02 9.36
N ILE A 543 14.37 13.96 8.21
CA ILE A 543 14.60 12.93 7.19
C ILE A 543 16.03 13.03 6.64
N GLU A 544 16.44 14.23 6.21
CA GLU A 544 17.80 14.50 5.72
C GLU A 544 18.85 14.06 6.75
N ARG A 545 18.61 14.34 8.04
CA ARG A 545 19.48 13.91 9.13
C ARG A 545 19.61 12.40 9.22
N CYS A 546 18.49 11.67 9.17
CA CYS A 546 18.55 10.21 9.23
C CYS A 546 19.29 9.61 8.02
N LEU A 547 19.02 10.12 6.82
CA LEU A 547 19.71 9.70 5.60
C LEU A 547 21.22 9.91 5.68
N ARG A 548 21.67 11.09 6.14
CA ARG A 548 23.10 11.42 6.28
C ARG A 548 23.82 10.60 7.36
N LEU A 549 23.09 10.18 8.39
CA LEU A 549 23.62 9.29 9.43
C LEU A 549 23.57 7.81 9.04
N GLY A 550 22.98 7.47 7.88
CA GLY A 550 22.75 6.08 7.47
C GLY A 550 21.74 5.34 8.35
N VAL A 551 20.90 6.07 9.10
CA VAL A 551 19.93 5.49 10.03
C VAL A 551 18.60 5.26 9.33
N ALA A 552 18.07 4.04 9.43
CA ALA A 552 16.76 3.71 8.88
C ALA A 552 15.64 4.37 9.71
N PHE A 553 14.67 4.97 9.01
CA PHE A 553 13.56 5.69 9.63
C PHE A 553 12.21 5.28 9.03
N ASP A 554 11.17 5.29 9.87
CA ASP A 554 9.76 5.19 9.48
C ASP A 554 9.09 6.56 9.60
N LEU A 555 8.06 6.78 8.81
CA LEU A 555 7.29 8.02 8.77
C LEU A 555 5.82 7.70 9.03
N LEU A 556 5.14 8.52 9.81
CA LEU A 556 3.70 8.38 10.08
C LEU A 556 3.06 9.73 10.32
N TRP A 557 1.74 9.80 10.19
CA TRP A 557 0.98 10.82 10.91
C TRP A 557 1.02 10.55 12.42
N ASP A 558 1.07 11.61 13.22
CA ASP A 558 0.93 11.56 14.67
C ASP A 558 -0.53 11.27 15.06
N LEU A 559 -0.96 10.02 14.85
CA LEU A 559 -2.29 9.52 15.21
C LEU A 559 -2.26 8.95 16.63
N ASP A 560 -3.30 9.24 17.41
CA ASP A 560 -3.34 8.91 18.85
C ASP A 560 -3.27 7.41 19.15
N ASP A 561 -3.77 6.57 18.24
CA ASP A 561 -3.90 5.12 18.43
C ASP A 561 -2.62 4.33 18.13
N PHE A 562 -1.52 5.01 17.78
CA PHE A 562 -0.27 4.33 17.41
C PHE A 562 0.70 4.17 18.56
N GLN A 563 1.08 2.91 18.79
CA GLN A 563 2.18 2.58 19.71
C GLN A 563 3.52 2.82 19.01
N HIS A 564 4.36 3.65 19.61
CA HIS A 564 5.70 3.97 19.11
C HIS A 564 6.79 3.03 19.70
N ALA A 565 6.43 1.78 19.99
CA ALA A 565 7.32 0.83 20.65
C ALA A 565 8.42 0.30 19.71
N GLY A 566 9.61 0.05 20.28
CA GLY A 566 10.74 -0.56 19.59
C GLY A 566 11.51 0.39 18.65
N TYR A 567 11.22 1.68 18.62
CA TYR A 567 12.08 2.68 18.00
C TYR A 567 13.09 3.17 19.04
N ARG A 568 14.33 3.39 18.63
CA ARG A 568 15.36 4.01 19.47
C ARG A 568 15.04 5.49 19.74
N GLU A 569 14.45 6.16 18.75
CA GLU A 569 14.11 7.57 18.81
C GLU A 569 12.75 7.83 18.12
N VAL A 570 11.93 8.68 18.71
CA VAL A 570 10.69 9.20 18.11
C VAL A 570 10.79 10.70 18.00
N VAL A 571 10.67 11.22 16.77
CA VAL A 571 10.74 12.63 16.43
C VAL A 571 9.36 13.10 16.03
N ARG A 572 8.73 13.95 16.83
CA ARG A 572 7.41 14.53 16.55
C ARG A 572 7.53 15.95 16.06
N ILE A 573 7.14 16.18 14.82
CA ILE A 573 7.01 17.51 14.23
C ILE A 573 5.66 18.08 14.68
N ARG A 574 5.68 19.23 15.34
CA ARG A 574 4.47 19.88 15.87
C ARG A 574 3.98 20.97 14.92
N GLU A 575 2.68 21.24 14.95
CA GLU A 575 2.07 22.31 14.15
C GLU A 575 2.55 23.71 14.57
N ASP A 576 2.94 23.89 15.82
CA ASP A 576 3.54 25.12 16.33
C ASP A 576 4.99 25.35 15.86
N GLY A 577 5.49 24.52 14.93
CA GLY A 577 6.83 24.64 14.35
C GLY A 577 7.95 24.10 15.23
N ARG A 578 7.64 23.53 16.41
CA ARG A 578 8.64 22.89 17.28
C ARG A 578 8.86 21.44 16.89
N VAL A 579 10.00 20.90 17.34
CA VAL A 579 10.35 19.48 17.15
C VAL A 579 10.57 18.85 18.51
N GLU A 580 9.75 17.86 18.84
CA GLU A 580 9.87 17.07 20.05
C GLU A 580 10.62 15.77 19.75
N VAL A 581 11.66 15.45 20.51
CA VAL A 581 12.43 14.21 20.38
C VAL A 581 12.31 13.42 21.68
N ARG A 582 11.95 12.14 21.54
CA ARG A 582 11.91 11.18 22.64
C ARG A 582 12.91 10.06 22.37
N ALA A 583 13.78 9.78 23.33
CA ALA A 583 14.72 8.67 23.29
C ALA A 583 14.82 8.05 24.70
N GLY A 584 14.30 6.83 24.86
CA GLY A 584 14.06 6.25 26.18
C GLY A 584 13.13 7.14 27.02
N GLU A 585 13.55 7.47 28.25
CA GLU A 585 12.80 8.35 29.15
C GLU A 585 13.05 9.85 28.88
N GLN A 586 14.05 10.18 28.06
CA GLN A 586 14.38 11.58 27.77
C GLN A 586 13.44 12.17 26.73
N LYS A 587 12.90 13.36 27.05
CA LYS A 587 12.11 14.17 26.15
C LYS A 587 12.72 15.56 26.03
N VAL A 588 13.03 15.99 24.81
CA VAL A 588 13.58 17.31 24.51
C VAL A 588 12.72 17.98 23.45
N VAL A 589 12.42 19.27 23.63
CA VAL A 589 11.68 20.08 22.64
C VAL A 589 12.60 21.15 22.09
N PHE A 590 12.85 21.09 20.79
CA PHE A 590 13.64 22.06 20.05
C PHE A 590 12.73 23.08 19.38
N GLY A 591 13.22 24.32 19.22
CA GLY A 591 12.51 25.36 18.47
C GLY A 591 12.44 25.11 16.96
N LYS A 592 13.26 24.18 16.44
CA LYS A 592 13.31 23.75 15.02
C LYS A 592 13.98 22.39 14.90
N ALA A 593 13.95 21.78 13.73
CA ALA A 593 14.65 20.54 13.44
C ALA A 593 16.16 20.62 13.66
N ARG A 594 16.75 19.47 14.03
CA ARG A 594 18.20 19.33 14.22
C ARG A 594 18.87 19.32 12.85
N MET A 595 19.69 20.34 12.59
CA MET A 595 20.36 20.50 11.31
C MET A 595 21.47 19.45 11.15
N PRO A 596 21.45 18.61 10.10
CA PRO A 596 22.54 17.68 9.86
C PRO A 596 23.77 18.38 9.28
N VAL A 597 24.90 17.68 9.31
CA VAL A 597 26.12 18.12 8.61
C VAL A 597 25.88 18.05 7.10
N ARG A 598 25.89 19.22 6.46
CA ARG A 598 25.72 19.39 5.02
C ARG A 598 27.08 19.43 4.30
N PRO A 599 27.14 19.05 3.02
CA PRO A 599 28.38 19.14 2.25
C PRO A 599 28.87 20.59 2.23
N GLY A 600 30.19 20.75 2.31
CA GLY A 600 30.83 22.06 2.19
C GLY A 600 30.73 22.63 0.77
N GLY A 601 31.42 23.75 0.56
CA GLY A 601 31.54 24.41 -0.72
C GLY A 601 30.49 25.48 -1.00
N THR A 602 30.70 26.21 -2.09
CA THR A 602 29.91 27.37 -2.47
C THR A 602 28.57 26.93 -3.08
N PRO A 603 27.41 27.36 -2.52
CA PRO A 603 26.11 27.13 -3.13
C PRO A 603 25.98 27.95 -4.43
N PRO A 604 25.00 27.63 -5.30
CA PRO A 604 24.71 28.47 -6.44
C PRO A 604 24.27 29.87 -6.02
N ARG A 605 24.39 30.85 -6.93
CA ARG A 605 23.85 32.20 -6.75
C ARG A 605 22.69 32.42 -7.71
N LEU A 606 21.66 33.09 -7.22
CA LEU A 606 20.44 33.37 -7.95
C LEU A 606 20.09 34.85 -7.80
N ALA A 607 19.82 35.53 -8.91
CA ALA A 607 19.23 36.86 -8.96
C ALA A 607 18.02 36.84 -9.88
N VAL A 608 16.96 37.58 -9.54
CA VAL A 608 15.69 37.55 -10.29
C VAL A 608 15.19 38.96 -10.51
N ALA A 609 14.70 39.23 -11.72
CA ALA A 609 14.01 40.46 -12.09
C ALA A 609 12.66 40.12 -12.74
N VAL A 610 11.64 40.96 -12.51
CA VAL A 610 10.29 40.82 -13.08
C VAL A 610 9.94 42.09 -13.84
N SER A 611 9.37 41.95 -15.05
CA SER A 611 9.00 43.07 -15.92
C SER A 611 7.78 42.76 -16.79
N PRO A 612 6.90 43.72 -17.12
CA PRO A 612 6.88 45.09 -16.63
C PRO A 612 6.33 45.16 -15.19
N ALA A 613 6.86 46.06 -14.37
CA ALA A 613 6.32 46.33 -13.03
C ALA A 613 5.19 47.37 -13.11
N ASN A 614 4.26 47.36 -12.14
CA ASN A 614 3.27 48.44 -11.91
C ASN A 614 2.32 48.74 -13.09
N THR A 615 1.98 47.72 -13.88
CA THR A 615 1.04 47.81 -15.02
C THR A 615 -0.35 47.31 -14.59
N PRO A 616 -1.47 47.76 -15.19
CA PRO A 616 -2.80 47.25 -14.85
C PRO A 616 -3.04 45.81 -15.35
N ALA A 617 -3.78 45.02 -14.58
CA ALA A 617 -4.25 43.68 -15.00
C ALA A 617 -5.39 43.75 -16.05
N PRO A 618 -5.55 42.71 -16.92
CA PRO A 618 -4.69 41.54 -17.04
C PRO A 618 -3.38 41.87 -17.75
N LEU A 619 -2.25 41.34 -17.27
CA LEU A 619 -0.95 41.59 -17.90
C LEU A 619 -0.07 40.35 -17.98
N LYS A 620 0.79 40.33 -19.00
CA LYS A 620 1.81 39.30 -19.20
C LYS A 620 3.14 39.81 -18.66
N LEU A 621 3.70 39.10 -17.68
CA LEU A 621 5.01 39.39 -17.09
C LEU A 621 6.06 38.45 -17.65
N THR A 622 7.29 38.94 -17.71
CA THR A 622 8.51 38.17 -17.90
C THR A 622 9.28 38.17 -16.59
N ALA A 623 9.59 36.98 -16.06
CA ALA A 623 10.58 36.82 -15.00
C ALA A 623 11.88 36.29 -15.59
N ARG A 624 12.99 36.92 -15.22
CA ARG A 624 14.35 36.57 -15.64
C ARG A 624 15.19 36.22 -14.41
N ALA A 625 15.64 34.97 -14.34
CA ALA A 625 16.62 34.51 -13.36
C ALA A 625 18.01 34.52 -13.99
N THR A 626 18.99 35.06 -13.28
CA THR A 626 20.42 34.91 -13.58
C THR A 626 21.00 33.95 -12.55
N ILE A 627 21.55 32.84 -13.02
CA ILE A 627 22.03 31.73 -12.18
C ILE A 627 23.53 31.57 -12.42
N THR A 628 24.30 31.60 -11.34
CA THR A 628 25.74 31.30 -11.37
C THR A 628 25.99 30.03 -10.56
N GLU A 629 26.66 29.07 -11.18
CA GLU A 629 27.07 27.84 -10.51
C GLU A 629 28.04 28.14 -9.37
N GLY A 630 27.92 27.38 -8.29
CA GLY A 630 28.92 27.33 -7.23
C GLY A 630 29.90 26.20 -7.51
N ASP A 631 30.18 25.37 -6.51
CA ASP A 631 31.15 24.27 -6.68
C ASP A 631 30.55 23.02 -7.35
N ALA A 632 29.26 23.02 -7.67
CA ALA A 632 28.58 21.92 -8.35
C ALA A 632 27.60 22.44 -9.41
N ALA A 633 27.38 21.63 -10.45
CA ALA A 633 26.49 21.96 -11.54
C ALA A 633 25.03 22.10 -11.08
N ILE A 634 24.31 23.06 -11.64
CA ILE A 634 22.87 23.20 -11.40
C ILE A 634 22.13 22.06 -12.07
N TYR A 635 21.18 21.45 -11.37
CA TYR A 635 20.33 20.42 -11.96
C TYR A 635 18.93 20.42 -11.37
N TYR A 636 17.96 20.66 -12.23
CA TYR A 636 16.55 20.47 -11.92
C TYR A 636 15.79 20.08 -13.19
N THR A 637 14.93 19.07 -13.13
CA THR A 637 14.09 18.63 -14.25
C THR A 637 12.63 18.48 -13.83
N LEU A 638 11.70 18.65 -14.79
CA LEU A 638 10.28 18.32 -14.60
C LEU A 638 9.94 16.91 -15.10
N GLY A 639 10.96 16.10 -15.38
CA GLY A 639 10.84 14.81 -16.02
C GLY A 639 10.99 14.88 -17.54
N ALA A 640 10.81 13.74 -18.20
CA ALA A 640 10.90 13.65 -19.65
C ALA A 640 9.87 14.55 -20.37
N ASN A 641 10.25 15.11 -21.51
CA ASN A 641 9.34 15.84 -22.39
C ASN A 641 8.52 14.88 -23.28
N PRO A 642 7.65 15.36 -24.17
CA PRO A 642 6.90 14.50 -25.09
C PRO A 642 7.74 13.56 -25.97
N LYS A 643 9.04 13.86 -26.16
CA LYS A 643 10.00 13.03 -26.90
C LYS A 643 10.79 12.06 -26.00
N GLY A 644 10.45 11.93 -24.72
CA GLY A 644 11.19 11.11 -23.76
C GLY A 644 12.50 11.73 -23.26
N ALA A 645 12.82 12.98 -23.62
CA ALA A 645 14.07 13.61 -23.24
C ALA A 645 13.94 14.44 -21.96
N TYR A 646 14.82 14.18 -20.99
CA TYR A 646 14.94 14.98 -19.77
C TYR A 646 15.68 16.28 -20.06
N ARG A 647 15.07 17.40 -19.70
CA ARG A 647 15.70 18.73 -19.82
C ARG A 647 16.06 19.26 -18.45
N ASN A 648 17.23 19.86 -18.33
CA ASN A 648 17.58 20.70 -17.19
C ASN A 648 16.95 22.08 -17.38
N VAL A 649 16.29 22.53 -16.34
CA VAL A 649 15.34 23.64 -16.37
C VAL A 649 15.77 24.75 -15.42
N MET A 650 16.80 24.43 -14.63
CA MET A 650 17.60 25.30 -13.76
C MET A 650 16.85 25.97 -12.60
N ALA A 651 15.58 26.36 -12.77
CA ALA A 651 14.83 27.09 -11.76
C ALA A 651 13.38 26.61 -11.60
N ALA A 652 12.91 26.61 -10.35
CA ALA A 652 11.51 26.48 -9.97
C ALA A 652 10.90 27.85 -9.71
N TRP A 653 9.63 28.02 -10.07
CA TRP A 653 8.92 29.30 -10.07
C TRP A 653 7.54 29.13 -9.45
N GLU A 654 7.28 29.86 -8.38
CA GLU A 654 6.03 29.81 -7.63
C GLU A 654 5.49 31.23 -7.43
N LEU A 655 4.26 31.47 -7.87
CA LEU A 655 3.57 32.76 -7.72
C LEU A 655 2.52 32.64 -6.62
N TYR A 656 2.51 33.61 -5.71
CA TYR A 656 1.55 33.73 -4.63
C TYR A 656 0.82 35.07 -4.72
N GLY A 657 -0.47 35.08 -4.36
CA GLY A 657 -1.29 36.28 -4.30
C GLY A 657 -2.28 36.42 -5.46
N PRO A 658 -3.20 37.40 -5.37
CA PRO A 658 -3.21 38.46 -4.37
C PRO A 658 -3.75 38.04 -2.99
N GLU A 659 -4.56 36.98 -2.91
CA GLU A 659 -5.02 36.41 -1.64
C GLU A 659 -4.07 35.28 -1.16
N ASP A 660 -4.18 34.88 0.11
CA ASP A 660 -3.31 33.85 0.70
C ASP A 660 -3.50 32.46 0.08
N GLU A 661 -4.72 32.15 -0.39
CA GLU A 661 -5.06 30.92 -1.09
C GLU A 661 -4.70 30.91 -2.58
N ASP A 662 -4.29 32.07 -3.15
CA ASP A 662 -3.91 32.18 -4.54
C ASP A 662 -2.45 31.70 -4.72
N TYR A 663 -2.28 30.62 -5.49
CA TYR A 663 -1.00 29.99 -5.74
C TYR A 663 -0.94 29.39 -7.14
N GLN A 664 0.19 29.57 -7.81
CA GLN A 664 0.47 28.96 -9.11
C GLN A 664 1.91 28.47 -9.21
N PHE A 665 2.09 27.28 -9.77
CA PHE A 665 3.41 26.79 -10.19
C PHE A 665 3.60 27.06 -11.69
N LEU A 666 4.34 28.11 -12.04
CA LEU A 666 4.22 28.77 -13.35
C LEU A 666 4.65 27.93 -14.56
N ARG A 667 5.57 26.99 -14.40
CA ARG A 667 6.20 26.33 -15.56
C ARG A 667 5.33 25.29 -16.29
N TRP A 668 4.16 24.94 -15.76
CA TRP A 668 3.21 24.08 -16.49
C TRP A 668 2.14 24.83 -17.24
N GLU A 669 1.99 26.13 -16.96
CA GLU A 669 1.03 27.01 -17.62
C GLU A 669 1.71 27.99 -18.58
N SER A 670 3.05 28.10 -18.53
CA SER A 670 3.86 28.95 -19.40
C SER A 670 4.31 28.27 -20.69
N GLU A 671 4.57 29.07 -21.73
CA GLU A 671 5.45 28.68 -22.84
C GLU A 671 6.82 28.24 -22.28
N ALA A 672 7.50 27.30 -22.96
CA ALA A 672 8.73 26.69 -22.43
C ALA A 672 9.77 27.75 -22.03
N ALA A 673 10.41 27.57 -20.87
CA ALA A 673 11.45 28.48 -20.39
C ALA A 673 12.56 28.69 -21.44
N ARG A 674 12.94 29.95 -21.66
CA ARG A 674 14.07 30.32 -22.53
C ARG A 674 15.34 30.30 -21.71
N ILE A 675 16.32 29.48 -22.12
CA ILE A 675 17.57 29.28 -21.39
C ILE A 675 18.72 29.77 -22.27
N HIS A 676 19.44 30.78 -21.80
CA HIS A 676 20.63 31.35 -22.44
C HIS A 676 21.85 31.06 -21.57
N ARG A 677 22.76 30.22 -22.04
CA ARG A 677 24.00 29.88 -21.34
C ARG A 677 25.10 30.84 -21.78
N GLY A 678 25.58 31.68 -20.86
CA GLY A 678 26.79 32.47 -21.04
C GLY A 678 27.98 31.83 -20.32
N ASP A 679 29.16 32.45 -20.45
CA ASP A 679 30.43 31.88 -19.94
C ASP A 679 30.44 31.75 -18.40
N ASN A 680 29.83 32.69 -17.68
CA ASN A 680 29.87 32.76 -16.21
C ASN A 680 28.49 32.68 -15.53
N ALA A 681 27.41 32.73 -16.30
CA ALA A 681 26.05 32.70 -15.79
C ALA A 681 25.08 32.17 -16.83
N THR A 682 24.03 31.48 -16.37
CA THR A 682 22.90 31.07 -17.19
C THR A 682 21.70 31.94 -16.88
N THR A 683 21.10 32.51 -17.92
CA THR A 683 19.84 33.25 -17.81
C THR A 683 18.67 32.34 -18.15
N VAL A 684 17.65 32.32 -17.29
CA VAL A 684 16.40 31.58 -17.51
C VAL A 684 15.24 32.55 -17.46
N GLU A 685 14.45 32.58 -18.53
CA GLU A 685 13.28 33.43 -18.65
C GLU A 685 12.00 32.61 -18.77
N ILE A 686 10.98 33.03 -18.03
CA ILE A 686 9.61 32.53 -18.17
C ILE A 686 8.66 33.71 -18.38
N GLU A 687 7.55 33.44 -19.06
CA GLU A 687 6.45 34.38 -19.19
C GLU A 687 5.21 33.81 -18.48
N PHE A 688 4.48 34.65 -17.76
CA PHE A 688 3.27 34.25 -17.05
C PHE A 688 2.25 35.38 -17.05
N LYS A 689 0.99 35.05 -16.77
CA LYS A 689 -0.12 36.01 -16.75
C LYS A 689 -0.59 36.25 -15.34
N VAL A 690 -1.04 37.47 -15.10
CA VAL A 690 -1.71 37.87 -13.87
C VAL A 690 -3.03 38.53 -14.26
N GLU A 691 -4.14 37.97 -13.77
CA GLU A 691 -5.51 38.34 -14.18
C GLU A 691 -6.15 39.36 -13.24
N THR A 692 -5.75 39.36 -11.96
CA THR A 692 -6.35 40.23 -10.93
C THR A 692 -5.33 41.25 -10.42
N HIS A 693 -5.81 42.40 -9.99
CA HIS A 693 -4.98 43.40 -9.32
C HIS A 693 -4.69 42.98 -7.88
N GLY A 694 -3.63 43.51 -7.29
CA GLY A 694 -3.24 43.23 -5.92
C GLY A 694 -1.74 42.99 -5.77
N HIS A 695 -1.36 42.49 -4.60
CA HIS A 695 0.03 42.28 -4.21
C HIS A 695 0.47 40.84 -4.49
N TYR A 696 1.54 40.67 -5.25
CA TYR A 696 2.05 39.36 -5.64
C TYR A 696 3.46 39.13 -5.13
N ARG A 697 3.76 37.86 -4.88
CA ARG A 697 5.09 37.40 -4.48
C ARG A 697 5.53 36.27 -5.39
N LEU A 698 6.60 36.49 -6.14
CA LEU A 698 7.25 35.47 -6.95
C LEU A 698 8.42 34.88 -6.17
N ARG A 699 8.32 33.60 -5.85
CA ARG A 699 9.42 32.80 -5.34
C ARG A 699 10.13 32.12 -6.49
N THR A 700 11.45 32.22 -6.52
CA THR A 700 12.30 31.48 -7.46
C THR A 700 13.37 30.74 -6.70
N ALA A 701 13.55 29.46 -7.03
CA ALA A 701 14.57 28.63 -6.40
C ALA A 701 15.38 27.87 -7.45
N THR A 702 16.65 27.59 -7.14
CA THR A 702 17.54 26.72 -7.91
C THR A 702 18.30 25.79 -6.97
N VAL A 703 18.82 24.69 -7.50
CA VAL A 703 19.52 23.67 -6.74
C VAL A 703 20.63 23.03 -7.56
N ASP A 704 21.74 22.74 -6.91
CA ASP A 704 22.86 22.02 -7.52
C ASP A 704 22.83 20.51 -7.25
N MET A 705 23.71 19.77 -7.91
CA MET A 705 23.85 18.31 -7.75
C MET A 705 24.24 17.88 -6.33
N ALA A 706 24.75 18.77 -5.48
CA ALA A 706 25.01 18.50 -4.06
C ALA A 706 23.79 18.76 -3.17
N GLY A 707 22.68 19.22 -3.75
CA GLY A 707 21.45 19.58 -3.05
C GLY A 707 21.47 20.97 -2.43
N ARG A 708 22.50 21.80 -2.67
CA ARG A 708 22.58 23.16 -2.14
C ARG A 708 21.64 24.06 -2.94
N ILE A 709 20.87 24.88 -2.22
CA ILE A 709 19.80 25.69 -2.79
C ILE A 709 20.15 27.17 -2.76
N ALA A 710 19.61 27.92 -3.72
CA ALA A 710 19.50 29.37 -3.65
C ALA A 710 18.07 29.78 -3.99
N GLU A 711 17.56 30.76 -3.26
CA GLU A 711 16.16 31.21 -3.33
C GLU A 711 16.10 32.74 -3.30
N VAL A 712 15.19 33.30 -4.09
CA VAL A 712 14.90 34.73 -4.12
C VAL A 712 13.39 34.93 -4.12
N TRP A 713 12.94 35.93 -3.36
CA TRP A 713 11.58 36.45 -3.39
C TRP A 713 11.58 37.82 -4.07
N ASN A 714 10.69 38.00 -5.04
CA ASN A 714 10.39 39.28 -5.64
C ASN A 714 8.92 39.62 -5.40
N GLU A 715 8.67 40.78 -4.80
CA GLU A 715 7.33 41.28 -4.57
C GLU A 715 6.99 42.37 -5.58
N PHE A 716 5.76 42.41 -6.05
CA PHE A 716 5.31 43.42 -7.00
C PHE A 716 3.81 43.63 -6.92
N ASP A 717 3.37 44.86 -7.22
CA ASP A 717 1.96 45.22 -7.24
C ASP A 717 1.43 45.29 -8.68
N VAL A 718 0.23 44.75 -8.86
CA VAL A 718 -0.53 44.87 -10.10
C VAL A 718 -1.69 45.83 -9.87
N LYS A 719 -1.77 46.86 -10.71
CA LYS A 719 -2.78 47.92 -10.56
C LYS A 719 -4.15 47.47 -11.07
N ALA A 720 -5.21 48.05 -10.52
CA ALA A 720 -6.54 47.90 -11.09
C ALA A 720 -6.56 48.48 -12.52
N GLY A 721 -7.13 47.74 -13.47
CA GLY A 721 -7.46 48.26 -14.79
C GLY A 721 -8.36 49.49 -14.64
N SER A 722 -8.06 50.57 -15.37
CA SER A 722 -9.00 51.69 -15.51
C SER A 722 -10.27 51.15 -16.17
N ALA A 723 -11.40 51.22 -15.45
CA ALA A 723 -12.71 50.81 -15.96
C ALA A 723 -12.95 51.49 -17.33
N ARG A 724 -13.27 50.68 -18.35
CA ARG A 724 -13.76 51.16 -19.64
C ARG A 724 -15.27 51.08 -19.69
#